data_AF-R6HB96-F1
#
_entry.id   AF-R6HB96-F1
#
_cell.length_a   1.000
_cell.length_b   1.000
_cell.length_c   1.000
_cell.angle_alpha   90.00
_cell.angle_beta   90.00
_cell.angle_gamma   90.00
#
_symmetry.space_group_name_H-M   'P 1'
#
loop_
_entity.id
_entity.type
_entity.pdbx_description
1 polymer ?
#
loop_
_entity_poly.entity_id
_entity_poly.type
_entity_poly.pdbx_seq_one_letter_code
_entity_poly.pdbx_strand_id
1 'polypeptide(L)'
;MGLAVPAYPATATVEAPEAAATVEVLQAVSLPEYAVSTGIGDSTFSQETAETLQTVVSQNGQLPYEVFTVDTKGQTAGNIRLDVTAQADYNQPVRLYALTQANTWQPLESWEEKGVVTAIVNLEGLASDGKLTVLVQARGAEYQPVTTRPATADTVANDYVWDGTGIPEQYDFAFAWITDTQYYSEQFMENFDAVTDWIVDQKDRLGIEYVIHTGDIVDEFNEAYQFENASRELEKLEDAGLPYGVLGGNHDVAHGNENYELYNKYFGAFRYEGNPWYGGTYEDNKGHYDLVQVDGEKLLLIYMSWDIYTPEVEWINSVLEQYPDRKAILCTHPGINANAVPDYFSDLLVEQVCRDHPNVIAMLNGHYHGASLNFVGFDDDGDGVEERVVYRICTDYQSAPGGGQGYIKMIYFDLANNKVYLNSYSPILDDFNYYDTPKLDRYGIGTVASDVDIAELPVTFDRQTPKTLEVTGFQASILTDTRIAQAEAQGTVELPLGQTVGDVYAVAKDQSGAIVAYSGVRTVEGSVPQEHPFVDVNDTDWFYEDVAYTFCRGILKGMDETHFQPQTAVTRGMVATVLHRLEECPEAPEADFVDVNPARYYGAAVAWAQAKGLVKGYGDGTFRPNQAITRQELATILYRYAAFRGEDVSARANLEAFEDRTLIQPYAQDAMSWAVAAGLVEGVTETSLAPKGIALRCQLAALLHRLSLDVQL
;
A
#
# COMPACT_ATOMS: atom_id res chain seq x y z
N MET A 1 -53.91 20.85 4.67
CA MET A 1 -52.95 20.25 3.74
C MET A 1 -51.60 20.29 4.44
N GLY A 2 -51.07 19.14 4.85
CA GLY A 2 -49.75 19.04 5.44
C GLY A 2 -48.72 19.20 4.35
N LEU A 3 -48.06 20.35 4.30
CA LEU A 3 -46.87 20.54 3.48
C LEU A 3 -45.73 19.78 4.15
N ALA A 4 -45.23 18.76 3.46
CA ALA A 4 -44.04 18.01 3.84
C ALA A 4 -42.85 18.98 3.95
N VAL A 5 -42.07 18.84 5.02
CA VAL A 5 -40.80 19.55 5.21
C VAL A 5 -39.79 18.93 4.22
N PRO A 6 -39.13 19.70 3.34
CA PRO A 6 -38.09 19.15 2.49
C PRO A 6 -36.87 18.80 3.35
N ALA A 7 -36.57 17.52 3.48
CA ALA A 7 -35.23 17.06 3.83
C ALA A 7 -34.35 17.25 2.59
N TYR A 8 -33.17 17.85 2.74
CA TYR A 8 -32.19 17.99 1.65
C TYR A 8 -31.07 16.94 1.84
N PRO A 9 -31.26 15.67 1.44
CA PRO A 9 -30.25 14.63 1.67
C PRO A 9 -28.92 15.00 1.02
N ALA A 10 -27.81 14.74 1.72
CA ALA A 10 -26.50 14.67 1.07
C ALA A 10 -26.47 13.38 0.25
N THR A 11 -26.26 13.52 -1.05
CA THR A 11 -26.23 12.39 -1.98
C THR A 11 -24.79 12.05 -2.34
N ALA A 12 -24.42 10.78 -2.17
CA ALA A 12 -23.18 10.24 -2.71
C ALA A 12 -23.51 9.32 -3.88
N THR A 13 -22.88 9.57 -5.02
CA THR A 13 -22.96 8.70 -6.20
C THR A 13 -21.73 7.81 -6.24
N VAL A 14 -21.94 6.50 -6.21
CA VAL A 14 -20.89 5.50 -6.39
C VAL A 14 -21.18 4.77 -7.70
N GLU A 15 -20.23 4.75 -8.62
CA GLU A 15 -20.31 3.89 -9.79
C GLU A 15 -19.94 2.46 -9.35
N ALA A 16 -20.93 1.59 -9.27
CA ALA A 16 -20.71 0.19 -8.90
C ALA A 16 -20.31 -0.64 -10.14
N PRO A 17 -19.44 -1.65 -9.98
CA PRO A 17 -19.15 -2.62 -11.04
C PRO A 17 -20.43 -3.32 -11.53
N GLU A 18 -20.45 -3.78 -12.78
CA GLU A 18 -21.63 -4.47 -13.37
C GLU A 18 -22.06 -5.72 -12.59
N ALA A 19 -21.13 -6.37 -11.88
CA ALA A 19 -21.39 -7.54 -11.04
C ALA A 19 -21.99 -7.20 -9.66
N ALA A 20 -22.07 -5.93 -9.28
CA ALA A 20 -22.58 -5.53 -7.98
C ALA A 20 -24.11 -5.66 -7.91
N ALA A 21 -24.61 -6.19 -6.80
CA ALA A 21 -26.02 -6.24 -6.46
C ALA A 21 -26.40 -5.08 -5.52
N THR A 22 -25.53 -4.78 -4.54
CA THR A 22 -25.76 -3.72 -3.54
C THR A 22 -24.52 -2.89 -3.29
N VAL A 23 -24.71 -1.64 -2.88
CA VAL A 23 -23.66 -0.76 -2.36
C VAL A 23 -23.98 -0.42 -0.91
N GLU A 24 -22.99 -0.59 -0.02
CA GLU A 24 -23.09 -0.17 1.37
C GLU A 24 -22.06 0.92 1.67
N VAL A 25 -22.48 1.95 2.40
CA VAL A 25 -21.57 2.95 2.96
C VAL A 25 -21.31 2.57 4.41
N LEU A 26 -20.04 2.37 4.72
CA LEU A 26 -19.53 1.88 5.99
C LEU A 26 -18.62 2.95 6.62
N GLN A 27 -18.51 2.94 7.94
CA GLN A 27 -17.61 3.83 8.67
C GLN A 27 -16.14 3.39 8.48
N ALA A 28 -15.27 4.36 8.24
CA ALA A 28 -13.83 4.22 8.36
C ALA A 28 -13.32 4.98 9.59
N VAL A 29 -12.17 4.58 10.11
CA VAL A 29 -11.48 5.31 11.19
C VAL A 29 -10.08 5.66 10.69
N SER A 30 -9.84 6.94 10.41
CA SER A 30 -8.53 7.42 10.01
C SER A 30 -7.51 7.24 11.14
N LEU A 31 -6.30 6.84 10.75
CA LEU A 31 -5.14 6.66 11.62
C LEU A 31 -4.08 7.70 11.26
N PRO A 32 -4.18 8.93 11.81
CA PRO A 32 -3.29 10.04 11.46
C PRO A 32 -1.89 9.91 12.05
N GLU A 33 -1.68 9.01 13.01
CA GLU A 33 -0.41 8.82 13.71
C GLU A 33 0.36 7.64 13.11
N TYR A 34 1.51 7.94 12.53
CA TYR A 34 2.47 6.97 12.06
C TYR A 34 3.91 7.49 12.30
N ALA A 35 4.84 6.57 12.52
CA ALA A 35 6.26 6.87 12.45
C ALA A 35 6.77 6.56 11.04
N VAL A 36 7.73 7.34 10.55
CA VAL A 36 8.38 7.11 9.27
C VAL A 36 9.88 6.90 9.47
N SER A 37 10.46 5.99 8.70
CA SER A 37 11.90 5.78 8.58
C SER A 37 12.26 5.67 7.11
N THR A 38 13.48 6.01 6.74
CA THR A 38 13.91 6.00 5.34
C THR A 38 15.23 5.26 5.19
N GLY A 39 15.52 4.79 3.99
CA GLY A 39 16.80 4.17 3.69
C GLY A 39 16.95 3.89 2.20
N ILE A 40 18.03 3.19 1.86
CA ILE A 40 18.39 2.83 0.49
C ILE A 40 18.82 1.37 0.44
N GLY A 41 18.63 0.74 -0.72
CA GLY A 41 19.02 -0.64 -0.98
C GLY A 41 17.87 -1.63 -0.79
N ASP A 42 18.17 -2.91 -0.95
CA ASP A 42 17.19 -3.98 -0.80
C ASP A 42 16.96 -4.39 0.66
N SER A 43 17.85 -3.98 1.57
CA SER A 43 17.73 -4.27 3.00
C SER A 43 17.22 -3.06 3.79
N THR A 44 16.30 -3.36 4.70
CA THR A 44 15.73 -2.38 5.64
C THR A 44 16.47 -2.30 6.99
N PHE A 45 17.61 -2.99 7.12
CA PHE A 45 18.38 -3.06 8.37
C PHE A 45 18.95 -1.71 8.83
N SER A 46 19.43 -0.88 7.90
CA SER A 46 20.14 0.37 8.17
C SER A 46 19.27 1.62 8.00
N GLN A 47 17.96 1.51 8.24
CA GLN A 47 17.03 2.64 8.10
C GLN A 47 17.23 3.71 9.19
N GLU A 48 16.96 4.96 8.83
CA GLU A 48 17.04 6.13 9.71
C GLU A 48 15.64 6.70 9.99
N THR A 49 15.39 7.13 11.22
CA THR A 49 14.10 7.76 11.58
C THR A 49 13.94 9.11 10.88
N ALA A 50 12.74 9.37 10.34
CA ALA A 50 12.38 10.63 9.72
C ALA A 50 11.22 11.30 10.48
N GLU A 51 11.19 12.64 10.48
CA GLU A 51 10.15 13.41 11.19
C GLU A 51 8.90 13.66 10.33
N THR A 52 9.06 13.69 9.01
CA THR A 52 7.99 13.93 8.03
C THR A 52 8.22 13.12 6.77
N LEU A 53 7.17 12.99 5.94
CA LEU A 53 7.31 12.56 4.55
C LEU A 53 8.39 13.38 3.84
N GLN A 54 9.22 12.74 3.03
CA GLN A 54 10.31 13.41 2.35
C GLN A 54 10.63 12.78 1.00
N THR A 55 11.51 13.45 0.27
CA THR A 55 12.14 12.87 -0.93
C THR A 55 13.38 12.11 -0.49
N VAL A 56 13.40 10.80 -0.70
CA VAL A 56 14.57 9.95 -0.42
C VAL A 56 15.42 9.83 -1.68
N VAL A 57 16.68 10.25 -1.57
CA VAL A 57 17.64 10.21 -2.69
C VAL A 57 18.76 9.24 -2.37
N SER A 58 18.90 8.22 -3.20
CA SER A 58 20.04 7.33 -3.25
C SER A 58 21.09 7.91 -4.20
N GLN A 59 22.34 8.07 -3.73
CA GLN A 59 23.44 8.63 -4.54
C GLN A 59 24.29 7.55 -5.22
N ASN A 60 24.06 6.27 -4.91
CA ASN A 60 24.92 5.15 -5.30
C ASN A 60 24.17 4.08 -6.11
N GLY A 61 23.08 4.46 -6.79
CA GLY A 61 22.28 3.56 -7.61
C GLY A 61 21.41 2.55 -6.84
N GLN A 62 21.47 2.52 -5.51
CA GLN A 62 20.58 1.68 -4.67
C GLN A 62 19.14 2.18 -4.72
N LEU A 63 18.17 1.31 -4.39
CA LEU A 63 16.75 1.64 -4.43
C LEU A 63 16.31 2.37 -3.14
N PRO A 64 15.89 3.65 -3.20
CA PRO A 64 15.38 4.37 -2.02
C PRO A 64 14.03 3.81 -1.56
N TYR A 65 13.79 3.86 -0.25
CA TYR A 65 12.53 3.42 0.36
C TYR A 65 12.12 4.27 1.57
N GLU A 66 10.82 4.19 1.91
CA GLU A 66 10.27 4.65 3.19
C GLU A 66 9.54 3.51 3.92
N VAL A 67 9.67 3.46 5.24
CA VAL A 67 8.98 2.51 6.13
C VAL A 67 8.06 3.29 7.06
N PHE A 68 6.78 2.95 7.03
CA PHE A 68 5.73 3.50 7.85
C PHE A 68 5.37 2.52 8.97
N THR A 69 5.33 2.98 10.20
CA THR A 69 4.79 2.20 11.32
C THR A 69 3.53 2.88 11.82
N VAL A 70 2.38 2.30 11.48
CA VAL A 70 1.04 2.80 11.78
C VAL A 70 0.56 2.22 13.11
N ASP A 71 0.08 3.08 14.01
CA ASP A 71 -0.59 2.63 15.24
C ASP A 71 -2.02 2.17 14.90
N THR A 72 -2.27 0.86 14.98
CA THR A 72 -3.58 0.25 14.71
C THR A 72 -4.56 0.40 15.87
N LYS A 73 -4.21 1.18 16.90
CA LYS A 73 -4.99 1.39 18.13
C LYS A 73 -5.34 0.07 18.82
N GLY A 74 -4.41 -0.88 18.75
CA GLY A 74 -4.54 -2.22 19.34
C GLY A 74 -5.33 -3.22 18.51
N GLN A 75 -5.75 -2.88 17.28
CA GLN A 75 -6.38 -3.85 16.39
C GLN A 75 -5.37 -4.81 15.79
N THR A 76 -5.71 -6.11 15.80
CA THR A 76 -4.87 -7.20 15.27
C THR A 76 -5.58 -8.02 14.19
N ALA A 77 -6.79 -7.62 13.80
CA ALA A 77 -7.62 -8.28 12.80
C ALA A 77 -8.52 -7.24 12.13
N GLY A 78 -9.13 -7.61 11.00
CA GLY A 78 -9.90 -6.70 10.16
C GLY A 78 -9.05 -6.03 9.10
N ASN A 79 -9.68 -5.17 8.29
CA ASN A 79 -9.04 -4.58 7.12
C ASN A 79 -8.61 -3.14 7.39
N ILE A 80 -7.41 -2.80 6.96
CA ILE A 80 -6.91 -1.43 6.90
C ILE A 80 -6.70 -1.05 5.42
N ARG A 81 -7.14 0.13 5.04
CA ARG A 81 -6.83 0.71 3.74
C ARG A 81 -5.60 1.59 3.86
N LEU A 82 -4.66 1.40 2.94
CA LEU A 82 -3.47 2.22 2.77
C LEU A 82 -3.60 2.96 1.44
N ASP A 83 -3.46 4.27 1.46
CA ASP A 83 -3.40 5.11 0.27
C ASP A 83 -2.05 5.87 0.28
N VAL A 84 -1.21 5.63 -0.72
CA VAL A 84 0.15 6.19 -0.80
C VAL A 84 0.32 6.97 -2.10
N THR A 85 0.58 8.27 -2.01
CA THR A 85 0.95 9.11 -3.17
C THR A 85 2.46 9.13 -3.27
N ALA A 86 3.01 8.43 -4.25
CA ALA A 86 4.45 8.31 -4.44
C ALA A 86 4.86 8.24 -5.91
N GLN A 87 6.07 8.71 -6.20
CA GLN A 87 6.67 8.65 -7.54
C GLN A 87 8.18 8.36 -7.44
N ALA A 88 8.71 7.64 -8.43
CA ALA A 88 10.14 7.41 -8.60
C ALA A 88 10.64 7.91 -9.97
N ASP A 89 11.91 8.32 -10.04
CA ASP A 89 12.54 8.87 -11.26
C ASP A 89 13.23 7.82 -12.15
N TYR A 90 13.29 6.56 -11.71
CA TYR A 90 13.98 5.45 -12.39
C TYR A 90 13.02 4.43 -13.03
N ASN A 91 11.80 4.86 -13.36
CA ASN A 91 10.80 4.11 -14.15
C ASN A 91 10.49 2.70 -13.61
N GLN A 92 10.28 2.59 -12.30
CA GLN A 92 9.84 1.35 -11.63
C GLN A 92 8.49 1.59 -10.94
N PRO A 93 7.60 0.60 -10.89
CA PRO A 93 6.33 0.74 -10.19
C PRO A 93 6.57 0.84 -8.67
N VAL A 94 5.82 1.73 -8.01
CA VAL A 94 5.81 1.81 -6.54
C VAL A 94 5.05 0.60 -6.00
N ARG A 95 5.67 -0.11 -5.06
CA ARG A 95 5.11 -1.30 -4.42
C ARG A 95 5.04 -1.11 -2.91
N LEU A 96 4.03 -1.77 -2.33
CA LEU A 96 3.80 -1.79 -0.89
C LEU A 96 4.09 -3.18 -0.34
N TYR A 97 4.71 -3.23 0.84
CA TYR A 97 4.96 -4.47 1.57
C TYR A 97 4.55 -4.29 3.02
N ALA A 98 4.06 -5.35 3.66
CA ALA A 98 3.83 -5.37 5.10
C ALA A 98 4.84 -6.27 5.79
N LEU A 99 5.34 -5.85 6.95
CA LEU A 99 6.24 -6.66 7.76
C LEU A 99 5.43 -7.75 8.47
N THR A 100 5.80 -9.01 8.29
CA THR A 100 5.19 -10.14 8.99
C THR A 100 5.74 -10.28 10.40
N GLN A 101 5.04 -11.04 11.25
CA GLN A 101 5.56 -11.43 12.57
C GLN A 101 6.83 -12.29 12.50
N ALA A 102 7.14 -12.90 11.36
CA ALA A 102 8.38 -13.62 11.10
C ALA A 102 9.54 -12.69 10.70
N ASN A 103 9.33 -11.36 10.73
CA ASN A 103 10.29 -10.35 10.31
C ASN A 103 10.71 -10.50 8.84
N THR A 104 9.73 -10.79 7.97
CA THR A 104 9.90 -10.83 6.51
C THR A 104 8.94 -9.83 5.86
N TRP A 105 9.34 -9.25 4.73
CA TRP A 105 8.46 -8.39 3.95
C TRP A 105 7.54 -9.23 3.09
N GLN A 106 6.23 -9.04 3.27
CA GLN A 106 5.21 -9.64 2.42
C GLN A 106 4.72 -8.60 1.42
N PRO A 107 4.76 -8.86 0.10
CA PRO A 107 4.18 -7.96 -0.88
C PRO A 107 2.67 -7.83 -0.68
N LEU A 108 2.17 -6.61 -0.78
CA LEU A 108 0.75 -6.32 -0.70
C LEU A 108 0.14 -6.26 -2.10
N GLU A 109 -1.02 -6.88 -2.28
CA GLU A 109 -1.83 -6.62 -3.47
C GLU A 109 -2.26 -5.16 -3.46
N SER A 110 -1.83 -4.43 -4.48
CA SER A 110 -2.08 -3.00 -4.62
C SER A 110 -2.44 -2.64 -6.05
N TRP A 111 -3.19 -1.55 -6.20
CA TRP A 111 -3.49 -0.96 -7.49
C TRP A 111 -3.20 0.53 -7.45
N GLU A 112 -2.91 1.11 -8.61
CA GLU A 112 -2.65 2.54 -8.74
C GLU A 112 -3.80 3.23 -9.49
N GLU A 113 -4.31 4.32 -8.92
CA GLU A 113 -5.24 5.21 -9.62
C GLU A 113 -4.78 6.67 -9.43
N LYS A 114 -4.54 7.39 -10.54
CA LYS A 114 -4.17 8.82 -10.53
C LYS A 114 -2.97 9.15 -9.62
N GLY A 115 -1.94 8.29 -9.60
CA GLY A 115 -0.72 8.48 -8.81
C GLY A 115 -0.85 8.10 -7.34
N VAL A 116 -1.93 7.42 -6.95
CA VAL A 116 -2.13 6.88 -5.60
C VAL A 116 -2.11 5.36 -5.64
N VAL A 117 -1.13 4.76 -4.98
CA VAL A 117 -1.03 3.31 -4.78
C VAL A 117 -1.87 2.93 -3.56
N THR A 118 -2.88 2.10 -3.77
CA THR A 118 -3.82 1.67 -2.74
C THR A 118 -3.64 0.19 -2.42
N ALA A 119 -3.68 -0.18 -1.14
CA ALA A 119 -3.79 -1.58 -0.70
C ALA A 119 -4.87 -1.74 0.38
N ILE A 120 -5.57 -2.88 0.38
CA ILE A 120 -6.43 -3.32 1.48
C ILE A 120 -5.74 -4.47 2.18
N VAL A 121 -5.33 -4.25 3.42
CA VAL A 121 -4.50 -5.21 4.18
C VAL A 121 -5.33 -5.81 5.30
N ASN A 122 -5.38 -7.14 5.36
CA ASN A 122 -5.90 -7.85 6.52
C ASN A 122 -4.82 -7.85 7.62
N LEU A 123 -5.15 -7.37 8.82
CA LEU A 123 -4.19 -7.24 9.91
C LEU A 123 -3.77 -8.58 10.54
N GLU A 124 -4.49 -9.68 10.29
CA GLU A 124 -4.16 -10.99 10.85
C GLU A 124 -2.77 -11.45 10.39
N GLY A 125 -1.87 -11.73 11.35
CA GLY A 125 -0.49 -12.16 11.07
C GLY A 125 0.49 -11.04 10.69
N LEU A 126 -0.01 -9.81 10.45
CA LEU A 126 0.79 -8.64 10.08
C LEU A 126 0.87 -7.60 11.20
N ALA A 127 -0.22 -7.40 11.94
CA ALA A 127 -0.20 -6.52 13.10
C ALA A 127 0.49 -7.18 14.29
N SER A 128 1.43 -6.47 14.92
CA SER A 128 2.10 -6.88 16.15
C SER A 128 2.18 -5.69 17.11
N ASP A 129 1.89 -5.91 18.39
CA ASP A 129 1.89 -4.87 19.43
C ASP A 129 1.07 -3.61 19.07
N GLY A 130 -0.06 -3.81 18.38
CA GLY A 130 -0.94 -2.72 17.93
C GLY A 130 -0.32 -1.85 16.84
N LYS A 131 0.62 -2.39 16.06
CA LYS A 131 1.28 -1.70 14.96
C LYS A 131 1.23 -2.51 13.67
N LEU A 132 1.09 -1.82 12.56
CA LEU A 132 1.34 -2.34 11.21
C LEU A 132 2.55 -1.60 10.64
N THR A 133 3.54 -2.35 10.18
CA THR A 133 4.70 -1.78 9.50
C THR A 133 4.62 -2.02 8.00
N VAL A 134 4.71 -0.95 7.22
CA VAL A 134 4.54 -0.94 5.77
C VAL A 134 5.78 -0.33 5.12
N LEU A 135 6.33 -0.99 4.12
CA LEU A 135 7.42 -0.48 3.29
C LEU A 135 6.85 0.02 1.96
N VAL A 136 7.32 1.19 1.52
CA VAL A 136 7.07 1.80 0.22
C VAL A 136 8.39 1.86 -0.53
N GLN A 137 8.46 1.18 -1.68
CA GLN A 137 9.66 1.17 -2.51
C GLN A 137 9.27 1.00 -3.98
N ALA A 138 9.90 1.75 -4.90
CA ALA A 138 9.73 1.51 -6.32
C ALA A 138 10.71 0.44 -6.80
N ARG A 139 10.21 -0.67 -7.34
CA ARG A 139 11.02 -1.82 -7.79
C ARG A 139 10.25 -2.78 -8.68
N GLY A 140 10.99 -3.64 -9.36
CA GLY A 140 10.43 -4.78 -10.08
C GLY A 140 9.75 -5.79 -9.15
N ALA A 141 8.95 -6.70 -9.71
CA ALA A 141 8.32 -7.78 -8.92
C ALA A 141 9.29 -8.93 -8.63
N GLU A 142 10.33 -9.06 -9.46
CA GLU A 142 11.24 -10.21 -9.53
C GLU A 142 11.96 -10.51 -8.22
N TYR A 143 12.27 -9.47 -7.44
CA TYR A 143 13.01 -9.57 -6.18
C TYR A 143 12.30 -8.78 -5.11
N GLN A 144 12.27 -9.33 -3.90
CA GLN A 144 11.63 -8.72 -2.73
C GLN A 144 12.66 -8.05 -1.81
N PRO A 145 12.27 -6.99 -1.09
CA PRO A 145 13.11 -6.40 -0.05
C PRO A 145 13.28 -7.37 1.13
N VAL A 146 14.40 -7.24 1.82
CA VAL A 146 14.76 -8.05 2.98
C VAL A 146 14.91 -7.20 4.24
N THR A 147 14.79 -7.82 5.40
CA THR A 147 14.96 -7.15 6.70
C THR A 147 16.40 -7.14 7.19
N THR A 148 17.22 -8.01 6.64
CA THR A 148 18.63 -8.18 6.96
C THR A 148 19.43 -8.37 5.68
N ARG A 149 20.72 -8.06 5.70
CA ARG A 149 21.64 -8.33 4.58
C ARG A 149 22.89 -9.04 5.11
N PRO A 150 23.54 -9.93 4.33
CA PRO A 150 24.87 -10.43 4.65
C PRO A 150 25.84 -9.29 4.96
N ALA A 151 26.79 -9.49 5.88
CA ALA A 151 27.78 -8.46 6.21
C ALA A 151 28.70 -8.08 5.03
N THR A 152 28.77 -8.91 3.98
CA THR A 152 29.57 -8.68 2.78
C THR A 152 29.03 -7.53 1.93
N ALA A 153 27.73 -7.27 2.02
CA ALA A 153 26.97 -6.30 1.24
C ALA A 153 27.37 -4.83 1.29
N ASP A 154 28.08 -4.40 2.34
CA ASP A 154 28.44 -3.00 2.54
C ASP A 154 29.79 -2.71 1.88
N THR A 155 29.90 -3.00 0.58
CA THR A 155 31.13 -2.74 -0.17
C THR A 155 31.37 -1.24 -0.28
N VAL A 156 32.65 -0.87 -0.20
CA VAL A 156 33.09 0.50 -0.40
C VAL A 156 34.09 0.56 -1.53
N ALA A 157 34.11 1.67 -2.26
CA ALA A 157 35.12 1.90 -3.29
C ALA A 157 36.52 1.89 -2.65
N ASN A 158 37.40 1.01 -3.11
CA ASN A 158 38.73 0.78 -2.56
C ASN A 158 39.69 0.16 -3.60
N ASP A 159 40.96 0.01 -3.22
CA ASP A 159 42.00 -0.64 -4.04
C ASP A 159 42.22 -2.11 -3.62
N TYR A 160 41.18 -2.81 -3.20
CA TYR A 160 41.27 -4.21 -2.77
C TYR A 160 41.82 -5.10 -3.90
N VAL A 161 42.76 -5.96 -3.52
CA VAL A 161 43.38 -6.94 -4.42
C VAL A 161 43.09 -8.32 -3.88
N TRP A 162 42.27 -9.06 -4.61
CA TRP A 162 41.97 -10.46 -4.32
C TRP A 162 42.98 -11.39 -4.99
N ASP A 163 43.45 -12.42 -4.27
CA ASP A 163 44.44 -13.38 -4.79
C ASP A 163 43.83 -14.58 -5.52
N GLY A 164 42.51 -14.79 -5.43
CA GLY A 164 41.79 -15.88 -6.08
C GLY A 164 41.63 -17.17 -5.27
N THR A 165 42.31 -17.28 -4.12
CA THR A 165 42.44 -18.55 -3.38
C THR A 165 41.40 -18.77 -2.29
N GLY A 166 40.38 -17.90 -2.24
CA GLY A 166 39.28 -17.99 -1.27
C GLY A 166 38.18 -16.99 -1.59
N ILE A 167 37.23 -16.81 -0.68
CA ILE A 167 36.14 -15.84 -0.84
C ILE A 167 36.71 -14.40 -0.85
N PRO A 168 36.34 -13.52 -1.80
CA PRO A 168 36.71 -12.11 -1.76
C PRO A 168 36.25 -11.42 -0.47
N GLU A 169 37.08 -10.53 0.09
CA GLU A 169 36.73 -9.76 1.30
C GLU A 169 35.77 -8.60 1.03
N GLN A 170 35.58 -8.23 -0.26
CA GLN A 170 34.75 -7.12 -0.72
C GLN A 170 33.92 -7.59 -1.91
N TYR A 171 32.61 -7.76 -1.72
CA TYR A 171 31.63 -8.03 -2.77
C TYR A 171 30.21 -7.87 -2.22
N ASP A 172 29.26 -7.43 -3.05
CA ASP A 172 27.89 -7.09 -2.67
C ASP A 172 26.95 -8.30 -2.56
N PHE A 173 27.08 -9.22 -3.51
CA PHE A 173 26.31 -10.47 -3.61
C PHE A 173 27.04 -11.48 -4.51
N ALA A 174 26.59 -12.73 -4.51
CA ALA A 174 27.16 -13.81 -5.28
C ALA A 174 26.10 -14.64 -6.01
N PHE A 175 26.50 -15.31 -7.08
CA PHE A 175 25.78 -16.43 -7.68
C PHE A 175 26.57 -17.71 -7.49
N ALA A 176 25.85 -18.82 -7.38
CA ALA A 176 26.41 -20.16 -7.51
C ALA A 176 26.14 -20.66 -8.94
N TRP A 177 27.13 -21.30 -9.56
CA TRP A 177 27.01 -21.88 -10.89
C TRP A 177 27.42 -23.36 -10.83
N ILE A 178 26.45 -24.21 -11.08
CA ILE A 178 26.59 -25.67 -11.21
C ILE A 178 26.38 -26.08 -12.66
N THR A 179 26.91 -27.22 -13.06
CA THR A 179 26.86 -27.69 -14.45
C THR A 179 27.22 -29.15 -14.50
N ASP A 180 26.79 -29.85 -15.55
CA ASP A 180 27.21 -31.22 -15.85
C ASP A 180 27.09 -32.11 -14.60
N THR A 181 25.86 -32.17 -14.06
CA THR A 181 25.52 -32.93 -12.85
C THR A 181 25.06 -34.35 -13.16
N GLN A 182 25.22 -34.78 -14.41
CA GLN A 182 24.67 -36.02 -14.96
C GLN A 182 25.09 -37.27 -14.18
N TYR A 183 26.33 -37.33 -13.70
CA TYR A 183 26.79 -38.44 -12.86
C TYR A 183 26.30 -38.35 -11.41
N TYR A 184 26.00 -37.15 -10.92
CA TYR A 184 25.41 -36.99 -9.59
C TYR A 184 23.98 -37.54 -9.57
N SER A 185 23.18 -37.19 -10.58
CA SER A 185 21.79 -37.65 -10.70
C SER A 185 21.68 -39.15 -11.03
N GLU A 186 22.67 -39.71 -11.74
CA GLU A 186 22.76 -41.14 -12.04
C GLU A 186 23.15 -41.98 -10.81
N GLN A 187 24.26 -41.65 -10.15
CA GLN A 187 24.92 -42.57 -9.20
C GLN A 187 25.63 -41.93 -8.00
N PHE A 188 25.96 -40.62 -8.03
CA PHE A 188 26.64 -39.92 -6.93
C PHE A 188 25.73 -38.87 -6.27
N MET A 189 24.54 -39.30 -5.85
CA MET A 189 23.52 -38.41 -5.28
C MET A 189 24.00 -37.68 -4.03
N GLU A 190 24.91 -38.28 -3.26
CA GLU A 190 25.53 -37.63 -2.11
C GLU A 190 26.31 -36.36 -2.48
N ASN A 191 26.83 -36.28 -3.71
CA ASN A 191 27.53 -35.08 -4.17
C ASN A 191 26.54 -33.99 -4.58
N PHE A 192 25.42 -34.36 -5.22
CA PHE A 192 24.36 -33.40 -5.53
C PHE A 192 23.77 -32.81 -4.24
N ASP A 193 23.43 -33.70 -3.29
CA ASP A 193 22.90 -33.36 -1.97
C ASP A 193 23.84 -32.40 -1.23
N ALA A 194 25.15 -32.70 -1.20
CA ALA A 194 26.13 -31.82 -0.57
C ALA A 194 26.26 -30.45 -1.23
N VAL A 195 26.14 -30.38 -2.56
CA VAL A 195 26.21 -29.11 -3.32
C VAL A 195 24.97 -28.25 -3.04
N THR A 196 23.77 -28.82 -3.15
CA THR A 196 22.52 -28.07 -2.96
C THR A 196 22.32 -27.67 -1.50
N ASP A 197 22.59 -28.56 -0.55
CA ASP A 197 22.53 -28.25 0.88
C ASP A 197 23.51 -27.12 1.24
N TRP A 198 24.75 -27.18 0.74
CA TRP A 198 25.72 -26.14 1.01
C TRP A 198 25.29 -24.79 0.43
N ILE A 199 24.78 -24.75 -0.80
CA ILE A 199 24.28 -23.50 -1.40
C ILE A 199 23.17 -22.89 -0.52
N VAL A 200 22.19 -23.70 -0.12
CA VAL A 200 21.07 -23.26 0.74
C VAL A 200 21.58 -22.77 2.10
N ASP A 201 22.45 -23.54 2.75
CA ASP A 201 23.00 -23.21 4.07
C ASP A 201 23.88 -21.95 4.04
N GLN A 202 24.58 -21.71 2.93
CA GLN A 202 25.49 -20.57 2.80
C GLN A 202 24.83 -19.33 2.20
N LYS A 203 23.60 -19.40 1.68
CA LYS A 203 22.99 -18.31 0.93
C LYS A 203 23.02 -16.98 1.66
N ASP A 204 22.67 -16.94 2.94
CA ASP A 204 22.61 -15.70 3.72
C ASP A 204 24.01 -15.24 4.17
N ARG A 205 24.95 -16.17 4.38
CA ARG A 205 26.33 -15.82 4.77
C ARG A 205 27.11 -15.25 3.59
N LEU A 206 26.94 -15.86 2.43
CA LEU A 206 27.66 -15.52 1.22
C LEU A 206 26.90 -14.53 0.34
N GLY A 207 25.64 -14.22 0.64
CA GLY A 207 24.78 -13.41 -0.23
C GLY A 207 24.54 -14.10 -1.57
N ILE A 208 24.25 -15.41 -1.58
CA ILE A 208 23.90 -16.13 -2.81
C ILE A 208 22.46 -15.75 -3.17
N GLU A 209 22.30 -15.01 -4.26
CA GLU A 209 21.01 -14.45 -4.68
C GLU A 209 20.38 -15.20 -5.86
N TYR A 210 21.17 -16.07 -6.51
CA TYR A 210 20.73 -16.81 -7.69
C TYR A 210 21.66 -18.03 -7.97
N VAL A 211 21.10 -19.10 -8.54
CA VAL A 211 21.86 -20.29 -8.98
C VAL A 211 21.72 -20.54 -10.49
N ILE A 212 22.83 -20.75 -11.18
CA ILE A 212 22.88 -21.07 -12.62
C ILE A 212 23.14 -22.56 -12.79
N HIS A 213 22.36 -23.25 -13.63
CA HIS A 213 22.65 -24.61 -14.07
C HIS A 213 22.75 -24.71 -15.61
N THR A 214 23.96 -24.93 -16.14
CA THR A 214 24.23 -24.94 -17.59
C THR A 214 24.09 -26.32 -18.24
N GLY A 215 23.11 -27.13 -17.82
CA GLY A 215 22.75 -28.40 -18.46
C GLY A 215 23.59 -29.63 -18.14
N ASP A 216 23.28 -30.70 -18.87
CA ASP A 216 23.63 -32.10 -18.57
C ASP A 216 23.26 -32.46 -17.13
N ILE A 217 21.95 -32.42 -16.89
CA ILE A 217 21.32 -32.69 -15.59
C ILE A 217 21.30 -34.20 -15.34
N VAL A 218 21.08 -34.99 -16.39
CA VAL A 218 21.04 -36.46 -16.37
C VAL A 218 22.04 -37.05 -17.34
N ASP A 219 22.45 -38.31 -17.13
CA ASP A 219 23.42 -39.01 -18.00
C ASP A 219 22.71 -39.71 -19.16
N GLU A 220 21.49 -40.18 -18.93
CA GLU A 220 20.69 -40.86 -19.95
C GLU A 220 19.31 -40.22 -20.08
N PHE A 221 19.05 -39.57 -21.22
CA PHE A 221 17.82 -38.80 -21.51
C PHE A 221 16.50 -39.58 -21.32
N ASN A 222 16.55 -40.91 -21.29
CA ASN A 222 15.39 -41.80 -21.20
C ASN A 222 15.26 -42.50 -19.85
N GLU A 223 16.15 -42.23 -18.89
CA GLU A 223 16.12 -42.80 -17.55
C GLU A 223 15.43 -41.84 -16.57
N ALA A 224 14.10 -41.97 -16.45
CA ALA A 224 13.26 -41.08 -15.63
C ALA A 224 13.71 -40.92 -14.17
N TYR A 225 14.34 -41.94 -13.58
CA TYR A 225 14.81 -41.87 -12.19
C TYR A 225 15.91 -40.82 -12.00
N GLN A 226 16.72 -40.53 -13.03
CA GLN A 226 17.77 -39.52 -12.97
C GLN A 226 17.17 -38.12 -12.92
N PHE A 227 16.13 -37.86 -13.71
CA PHE A 227 15.36 -36.62 -13.64
C PHE A 227 14.63 -36.47 -12.30
N GLU A 228 14.06 -37.55 -11.75
CA GLU A 228 13.43 -37.53 -10.42
C GLU A 228 14.43 -37.16 -9.32
N ASN A 229 15.64 -37.73 -9.41
CA ASN A 229 16.75 -37.44 -8.52
C ASN A 229 17.17 -35.96 -8.61
N ALA A 230 17.49 -35.47 -9.80
CA ALA A 230 17.88 -34.07 -9.99
C ALA A 230 16.76 -33.09 -9.59
N SER A 231 15.51 -33.41 -9.93
CA SER A 231 14.35 -32.61 -9.57
C SER A 231 14.23 -32.43 -8.06
N ARG A 232 14.46 -33.50 -7.28
CA ARG A 232 14.43 -33.48 -5.81
C ARG A 232 15.52 -32.59 -5.23
N GLU A 233 16.72 -32.61 -5.81
CA GLU A 233 17.83 -31.81 -5.29
C GLU A 233 17.65 -30.32 -5.60
N LEU A 234 17.12 -29.98 -6.78
CA LEU A 234 16.81 -28.59 -7.12
C LEU A 234 15.56 -28.05 -6.40
N GLU A 235 14.62 -28.91 -5.98
CA GLU A 235 13.45 -28.52 -5.15
C GLU A 235 13.90 -27.89 -3.82
N LYS A 236 15.08 -28.24 -3.28
CA LYS A 236 15.63 -27.61 -2.08
C LYS A 236 15.89 -26.11 -2.26
N LEU A 237 16.25 -25.67 -3.48
CA LEU A 237 16.42 -24.25 -3.78
C LEU A 237 15.07 -23.52 -3.74
N GLU A 238 14.02 -24.17 -4.24
CA GLU A 238 12.64 -23.67 -4.22
C GLU A 238 12.12 -23.55 -2.78
N ASP A 239 12.31 -24.60 -1.97
CA ASP A 239 11.96 -24.62 -0.55
C ASP A 239 12.69 -23.52 0.25
N ALA A 240 13.93 -23.21 -0.15
CA ALA A 240 14.72 -22.13 0.42
C ALA A 240 14.36 -20.73 -0.14
N GLY A 241 13.48 -20.64 -1.15
CA GLY A 241 13.12 -19.41 -1.84
C GLY A 241 14.30 -18.78 -2.60
N LEU A 242 15.26 -19.58 -3.07
CA LEU A 242 16.43 -19.14 -3.82
C LEU A 242 16.18 -19.29 -5.33
N PRO A 243 16.14 -18.18 -6.11
CA PRO A 243 15.96 -18.23 -7.55
C PRO A 243 17.05 -19.04 -8.27
N TYR A 244 16.68 -19.77 -9.33
CA TYR A 244 17.64 -20.51 -10.16
C TYR A 244 17.12 -20.75 -11.58
N GLY A 245 18.03 -20.81 -12.54
CA GLY A 245 17.71 -21.14 -13.94
C GLY A 245 18.44 -22.40 -14.39
N VAL A 246 17.79 -23.18 -15.26
CA VAL A 246 18.32 -24.45 -15.75
C VAL A 246 18.00 -24.68 -17.22
N LEU A 247 19.02 -25.04 -18.00
CA LEU A 247 18.88 -25.44 -19.40
C LEU A 247 19.16 -26.94 -19.56
N GLY A 248 18.67 -27.55 -20.65
CA GLY A 248 19.04 -28.92 -21.02
C GLY A 248 20.37 -28.98 -21.76
N GLY A 249 21.23 -29.93 -21.44
CA GLY A 249 22.41 -30.30 -22.20
C GLY A 249 22.15 -31.43 -23.19
N ASN A 250 23.19 -31.94 -23.84
CA ASN A 250 23.02 -32.99 -24.85
C ASN A 250 22.55 -34.32 -24.25
N HIS A 251 22.93 -34.65 -23.01
CA HIS A 251 22.48 -35.86 -22.34
C HIS A 251 21.01 -35.77 -21.89
N ASP A 252 20.48 -34.57 -21.71
CA ASP A 252 19.07 -34.36 -21.33
C ASP A 252 18.11 -34.51 -22.51
N VAL A 253 18.60 -34.29 -23.74
CA VAL A 253 17.77 -34.12 -24.96
C VAL A 253 18.13 -35.08 -26.10
N ALA A 254 18.73 -36.22 -25.76
CA ALA A 254 19.07 -37.31 -26.67
C ALA A 254 20.11 -36.95 -27.76
N HIS A 255 21.17 -36.21 -27.38
CA HIS A 255 22.34 -35.88 -28.20
C HIS A 255 22.03 -35.28 -29.58
N GLY A 256 21.13 -34.31 -29.61
CA GLY A 256 20.72 -33.61 -30.85
C GLY A 256 19.58 -34.28 -31.61
N ASN A 257 18.88 -35.25 -31.01
CA ASN A 257 17.60 -35.74 -31.52
C ASN A 257 16.41 -34.90 -31.03
N GLU A 258 16.67 -33.81 -30.30
CA GLU A 258 15.68 -32.85 -29.78
C GLU A 258 14.54 -33.53 -29.00
N ASN A 259 14.85 -34.55 -28.19
CA ASN A 259 13.84 -35.22 -27.37
C ASN A 259 13.76 -34.61 -25.97
N TYR A 260 12.82 -33.69 -25.78
CA TYR A 260 12.59 -32.99 -24.52
C TYR A 260 11.52 -33.63 -23.63
N GLU A 261 11.00 -34.84 -23.93
CA GLU A 261 9.84 -35.40 -23.23
C GLU A 261 10.03 -35.49 -21.70
N LEU A 262 11.16 -36.02 -21.24
CA LEU A 262 11.46 -36.10 -19.81
C LEU A 262 11.96 -34.75 -19.27
N TYR A 263 12.79 -34.02 -20.01
CA TYR A 263 13.22 -32.69 -19.59
C TYR A 263 12.03 -31.78 -19.29
N ASN A 264 11.08 -31.61 -20.23
CA ASN A 264 9.89 -30.78 -20.04
C ASN A 264 9.00 -31.27 -18.90
N LYS A 265 8.95 -32.59 -18.66
CA LYS A 265 8.15 -33.16 -17.57
C LYS A 265 8.65 -32.72 -16.18
N TYR A 266 9.97 -32.54 -16.00
CA TYR A 266 10.55 -32.21 -14.69
C TYR A 266 11.07 -30.77 -14.59
N PHE A 267 11.43 -30.17 -15.71
CA PHE A 267 12.07 -28.85 -15.82
C PHE A 267 11.42 -27.99 -16.91
N GLY A 268 10.17 -28.28 -17.30
CA GLY A 268 9.40 -27.44 -18.21
C GLY A 268 8.92 -26.14 -17.56
N ALA A 269 8.24 -25.29 -18.34
CA ALA A 269 7.84 -23.96 -17.92
C ALA A 269 6.89 -23.96 -16.70
N PHE A 270 6.09 -25.02 -16.54
CA PHE A 270 5.15 -25.17 -15.42
C PHE A 270 5.83 -25.09 -14.04
N ARG A 271 7.12 -25.46 -13.95
CA ARG A 271 7.89 -25.42 -12.71
C ARG A 271 8.24 -23.99 -12.30
N TYR A 272 8.35 -23.09 -13.27
CA TYR A 272 8.91 -21.75 -13.07
C TYR A 272 7.91 -20.60 -13.28
N GLU A 273 6.85 -20.78 -14.07
CA GLU A 273 5.94 -19.71 -14.51
C GLU A 273 5.22 -18.93 -13.40
N GLY A 274 5.16 -19.48 -12.18
CA GLY A 274 4.62 -18.80 -11.00
C GLY A 274 5.63 -17.91 -10.27
N ASN A 275 6.92 -18.01 -10.59
CA ASN A 275 7.98 -17.26 -9.93
C ASN A 275 8.13 -15.87 -10.55
N PRO A 276 8.32 -14.83 -9.73
CA PRO A 276 8.34 -13.45 -10.24
C PRO A 276 9.60 -13.11 -11.04
N TRP A 277 10.69 -13.87 -10.89
CA TRP A 277 11.92 -13.70 -11.64
C TRP A 277 11.88 -14.40 -13.01
N TYR A 278 10.99 -15.37 -13.23
CA TYR A 278 10.89 -16.09 -14.50
C TYR A 278 10.19 -15.22 -15.54
N GLY A 279 10.96 -14.61 -16.45
CA GLY A 279 10.45 -13.61 -17.37
C GLY A 279 9.69 -14.19 -18.55
N GLY A 280 10.07 -15.39 -19.00
CA GLY A 280 9.37 -16.09 -20.06
C GLY A 280 10.16 -17.26 -20.64
N THR A 281 9.52 -17.99 -21.55
CA THR A 281 10.02 -19.27 -22.07
C THR A 281 10.00 -19.33 -23.59
N TYR A 282 10.87 -20.18 -24.13
CA TYR A 282 10.88 -20.66 -25.51
C TYR A 282 10.64 -22.17 -25.49
N GLU A 283 9.58 -22.60 -26.19
CA GLU A 283 9.26 -24.03 -26.38
C GLU A 283 9.31 -24.87 -25.09
N ASP A 284 8.59 -24.44 -24.05
CA ASP A 284 8.46 -25.16 -22.77
C ASP A 284 9.81 -25.44 -22.09
N ASN A 285 10.56 -24.35 -21.87
CA ASN A 285 11.85 -24.30 -21.19
C ASN A 285 13.03 -24.91 -21.95
N LYS A 286 12.89 -25.20 -23.26
CA LYS A 286 14.03 -25.39 -24.16
C LYS A 286 14.95 -24.15 -24.18
N GLY A 287 14.33 -22.98 -24.11
CA GLY A 287 14.99 -21.75 -23.68
C GLY A 287 14.11 -21.01 -22.67
N HIS A 288 14.70 -20.14 -21.87
CA HIS A 288 13.97 -19.23 -20.99
C HIS A 288 14.86 -18.06 -20.59
N TYR A 289 14.28 -17.07 -19.93
CA TYR A 289 15.05 -15.98 -19.39
C TYR A 289 14.50 -15.52 -18.05
N ASP A 290 15.43 -15.06 -17.22
CA ASP A 290 15.16 -14.65 -15.85
C ASP A 290 15.60 -13.21 -15.63
N LEU A 291 14.75 -12.50 -14.89
CA LEU A 291 14.95 -11.12 -14.48
C LEU A 291 15.48 -11.12 -13.05
N VAL A 292 16.72 -10.66 -12.88
CA VAL A 292 17.36 -10.57 -11.57
C VAL A 292 17.63 -9.12 -11.22
N GLN A 293 17.31 -8.72 -10.00
CA GLN A 293 17.61 -7.38 -9.49
C GLN A 293 18.14 -7.45 -8.06
N VAL A 294 19.43 -7.13 -7.90
CA VAL A 294 20.10 -7.14 -6.59
C VAL A 294 20.78 -5.79 -6.37
N ASP A 295 20.48 -5.18 -5.23
CA ASP A 295 20.95 -3.88 -4.79
C ASP A 295 20.80 -2.75 -5.83
N GLY A 296 19.71 -2.83 -6.60
CA GLY A 296 19.38 -1.89 -7.67
C GLY A 296 20.05 -2.14 -9.01
N GLU A 297 21.01 -3.07 -9.09
CA GLU A 297 21.61 -3.54 -10.35
C GLU A 297 20.68 -4.55 -11.04
N LYS A 298 20.49 -4.39 -12.36
CA LYS A 298 19.53 -5.19 -13.13
C LYS A 298 20.27 -6.14 -14.07
N LEU A 299 20.08 -7.43 -13.85
CA LEU A 299 20.65 -8.52 -14.61
C LEU A 299 19.55 -9.24 -15.39
N LEU A 300 19.94 -9.83 -16.53
CA LEU A 300 19.11 -10.67 -17.39
C LEU A 300 19.89 -11.96 -17.68
N LEU A 301 19.34 -13.10 -17.30
CA LEU A 301 19.97 -14.39 -17.56
C LEU A 301 19.16 -15.07 -18.65
N ILE A 302 19.77 -15.38 -19.78
CA ILE A 302 19.09 -16.04 -20.91
C ILE A 302 19.67 -17.43 -21.08
N TYR A 303 18.81 -18.43 -21.01
CA TYR A 303 19.15 -19.82 -21.11
C TYR A 303 18.72 -20.37 -22.45
N MET A 304 19.63 -21.06 -23.12
CA MET A 304 19.31 -21.81 -24.33
C MET A 304 19.96 -23.18 -24.25
N SER A 305 19.15 -24.21 -24.50
CA SER A 305 19.58 -25.61 -24.51
C SER A 305 20.55 -25.91 -25.68
N TRP A 306 20.79 -27.20 -25.93
CA TRP A 306 21.87 -27.74 -26.75
C TRP A 306 21.96 -27.20 -28.18
N ASP A 307 20.89 -27.33 -28.99
CA ASP A 307 20.91 -26.96 -30.40
C ASP A 307 20.41 -25.54 -30.62
N ILE A 308 21.27 -24.67 -31.16
CA ILE A 308 20.96 -23.25 -31.42
C ILE A 308 20.93 -22.99 -32.93
N TYR A 309 19.73 -22.76 -33.47
CA TYR A 309 19.53 -22.39 -34.86
C TYR A 309 18.96 -20.96 -34.97
N THR A 310 18.59 -20.57 -36.20
CA THR A 310 18.03 -19.24 -36.47
C THR A 310 16.84 -18.87 -35.57
N PRO A 311 15.84 -19.74 -35.33
CA PRO A 311 14.72 -19.40 -34.45
C PRO A 311 15.15 -19.09 -33.01
N GLU A 312 16.09 -19.85 -32.47
CA GLU A 312 16.63 -19.64 -31.13
C GLU A 312 17.41 -18.32 -31.03
N VAL A 313 18.23 -18.00 -32.05
CA VAL A 313 18.94 -16.70 -32.14
C VAL A 313 17.96 -15.54 -32.23
N GLU A 314 16.94 -15.64 -33.09
CA GLU A 314 15.89 -14.63 -33.23
C GLU A 314 15.14 -14.41 -31.92
N TRP A 315 14.85 -15.49 -31.19
CA TRP A 315 14.22 -15.42 -29.88
C TRP A 315 15.12 -14.74 -28.84
N ILE A 316 16.40 -15.11 -28.74
CA ILE A 316 17.37 -14.46 -27.83
C ILE A 316 17.44 -12.96 -28.11
N ASN A 317 17.57 -12.56 -29.37
CA ASN A 317 17.60 -11.15 -29.76
C ASN A 317 16.31 -10.43 -29.35
N SER A 318 15.14 -11.05 -29.57
CA SER A 318 13.87 -10.47 -29.17
C SER A 318 13.75 -10.24 -27.65
N VAL A 319 14.37 -11.08 -26.82
CA VAL A 319 14.42 -10.92 -25.37
C VAL A 319 15.36 -9.77 -24.99
N LEU A 320 16.55 -9.72 -25.60
CA LEU A 320 17.52 -8.63 -25.35
C LEU A 320 16.96 -7.25 -25.74
N GLU A 321 16.21 -7.17 -26.84
CA GLU A 321 15.52 -5.95 -27.27
C GLU A 321 14.43 -5.48 -26.29
N GLN A 322 13.80 -6.40 -25.56
CA GLN A 322 12.80 -6.07 -24.53
C GLN A 322 13.44 -5.48 -23.27
N TYR A 323 14.69 -5.84 -22.97
CA TYR A 323 15.38 -5.48 -21.72
C TYR A 323 16.77 -4.85 -21.97
N PRO A 324 16.87 -3.78 -22.78
CA PRO A 324 18.15 -3.17 -23.14
C PRO A 324 18.85 -2.48 -21.94
N ASP A 325 18.11 -2.24 -20.86
CA ASP A 325 18.59 -1.61 -19.62
C ASP A 325 19.15 -2.60 -18.59
N ARG A 326 19.20 -3.91 -18.94
CA ARG A 326 19.72 -4.98 -18.09
C ARG A 326 21.03 -5.53 -18.65
N LYS A 327 22.00 -5.81 -17.79
CA LYS A 327 23.21 -6.54 -18.21
C LYS A 327 22.87 -8.01 -18.41
N ALA A 328 23.10 -8.50 -19.61
CA ALA A 328 22.71 -9.84 -20.01
C ALA A 328 23.87 -10.83 -19.90
N ILE A 329 23.56 -12.01 -19.37
CA ILE A 329 24.43 -13.19 -19.31
C ILE A 329 23.74 -14.29 -20.12
N LEU A 330 24.40 -14.75 -21.17
CA LEU A 330 23.91 -15.88 -21.97
C LEU A 330 24.44 -17.18 -21.36
N CYS A 331 23.54 -18.10 -21.03
CA CYS A 331 23.83 -19.42 -20.51
C CYS A 331 23.50 -20.45 -21.59
N THR A 332 24.49 -21.23 -22.01
CA THR A 332 24.33 -22.27 -23.03
C THR A 332 25.00 -23.55 -22.56
N HIS A 333 24.59 -24.71 -23.09
CA HIS A 333 25.34 -25.93 -22.80
C HIS A 333 26.68 -25.97 -23.56
N PRO A 334 26.71 -25.87 -24.91
CA PRO A 334 27.95 -25.72 -25.67
C PRO A 334 28.46 -24.26 -25.64
N GLY A 335 29.68 -24.01 -26.11
CA GLY A 335 30.33 -22.71 -26.01
C GLY A 335 31.83 -22.75 -26.34
N ILE A 336 32.68 -22.28 -25.43
CA ILE A 336 34.13 -22.47 -25.58
C ILE A 336 34.54 -23.79 -24.91
N ASN A 337 35.52 -24.49 -25.49
CA ASN A 337 35.98 -25.75 -24.92
C ASN A 337 37.02 -25.57 -23.80
N ALA A 338 37.46 -26.67 -23.19
CA ALA A 338 38.46 -26.67 -22.13
C ALA A 338 39.81 -26.03 -22.54
N ASN A 339 40.11 -25.93 -23.84
CA ASN A 339 41.29 -25.23 -24.37
C ASN A 339 41.01 -23.77 -24.78
N ALA A 340 39.88 -23.20 -24.32
CA ALA A 340 39.39 -21.87 -24.66
C ALA A 340 39.15 -21.65 -26.16
N VAL A 341 38.91 -22.71 -26.94
CA VAL A 341 38.58 -22.59 -28.37
C VAL A 341 37.06 -22.54 -28.53
N PRO A 342 36.49 -21.53 -29.20
CA PRO A 342 35.05 -21.46 -29.43
C PRO A 342 34.59 -22.56 -30.38
N ASP A 343 33.41 -23.10 -30.11
CA ASP A 343 32.68 -23.90 -31.07
C ASP A 343 31.82 -23.05 -32.00
N TYR A 344 31.08 -23.74 -32.87
CA TYR A 344 30.21 -23.11 -33.85
C TYR A 344 29.12 -22.23 -33.22
N PHE A 345 28.46 -22.71 -32.15
CA PHE A 345 27.37 -21.99 -31.51
C PHE A 345 27.88 -20.76 -30.75
N SER A 346 29.07 -20.86 -30.13
CA SER A 346 29.72 -19.72 -29.50
C SER A 346 29.99 -18.60 -30.50
N ASP A 347 30.60 -18.91 -31.65
CA ASP A 347 30.89 -17.91 -32.67
C ASP A 347 29.61 -17.37 -33.33
N LEU A 348 28.58 -18.21 -33.50
CA LEU A 348 27.26 -17.81 -33.99
C LEU A 348 26.63 -16.73 -33.09
N LEU A 349 26.59 -16.97 -31.77
CA LEU A 349 26.03 -16.02 -30.80
C LEU A 349 26.88 -14.75 -30.68
N VAL A 350 28.20 -14.86 -30.80
CA VAL A 350 29.08 -13.68 -30.86
C VAL A 350 28.74 -12.82 -32.09
N GLU A 351 28.56 -13.43 -33.26
CA GLU A 351 28.31 -12.72 -34.51
C GLU A 351 26.90 -12.14 -34.61
N GLN A 352 25.87 -12.89 -34.20
CA GLN A 352 24.46 -12.56 -34.45
C GLN A 352 23.70 -12.05 -33.23
N VAL A 353 24.29 -12.09 -32.04
CA VAL A 353 23.67 -11.62 -30.79
C VAL A 353 24.56 -10.57 -30.13
N CYS A 354 25.75 -10.96 -29.67
CA CYS A 354 26.60 -10.09 -28.86
C CYS A 354 27.06 -8.83 -29.59
N ARG A 355 27.19 -8.89 -30.92
CA ARG A 355 27.53 -7.75 -31.77
C ARG A 355 26.48 -6.64 -31.72
N ASP A 356 25.20 -7.00 -31.76
CA ASP A 356 24.11 -6.05 -31.90
C ASP A 356 23.51 -5.65 -30.54
N HIS A 357 23.87 -6.36 -29.47
CA HIS A 357 23.36 -6.15 -28.11
C HIS A 357 24.48 -5.76 -27.12
N PRO A 358 24.76 -4.44 -26.95
CA PRO A 358 25.85 -3.97 -26.09
C PRO A 358 25.63 -4.23 -24.61
N ASN A 359 24.41 -4.60 -24.22
CA ASN A 359 24.08 -4.99 -22.86
C ASN A 359 24.49 -6.44 -22.51
N VAL A 360 24.91 -7.27 -23.48
CA VAL A 360 25.48 -8.61 -23.21
C VAL A 360 26.91 -8.48 -22.69
N ILE A 361 27.16 -9.02 -21.49
CA ILE A 361 28.46 -8.94 -20.81
C ILE A 361 29.20 -10.28 -20.73
N ALA A 362 28.49 -11.42 -20.76
CA ALA A 362 29.10 -12.73 -20.57
C ALA A 362 28.33 -13.85 -21.28
N MET A 363 29.06 -14.92 -21.59
CA MET A 363 28.54 -16.21 -22.04
C MET A 363 29.12 -17.31 -21.15
N LEU A 364 28.26 -18.10 -20.52
CA LEU A 364 28.62 -19.16 -19.58
C LEU A 364 28.22 -20.51 -20.15
N ASN A 365 29.15 -21.47 -20.20
CA ASN A 365 28.89 -22.81 -20.72
C ASN A 365 29.52 -23.96 -19.92
N GLY A 366 28.88 -25.12 -20.03
CA GLY A 366 29.35 -26.43 -19.53
C GLY A 366 29.95 -27.28 -20.64
N HIS A 367 29.59 -28.58 -20.67
CA HIS A 367 29.84 -29.56 -21.75
C HIS A 367 31.30 -29.98 -21.97
N TYR A 368 32.24 -29.04 -21.85
CA TYR A 368 33.64 -29.26 -22.16
C TYR A 368 34.47 -29.37 -20.89
N HIS A 369 34.75 -30.61 -20.51
CA HIS A 369 35.43 -31.01 -19.28
C HIS A 369 36.71 -30.19 -18.98
N GLY A 370 36.56 -29.15 -18.17
CA GLY A 370 37.62 -28.23 -17.77
C GLY A 370 37.11 -26.82 -17.49
N ALA A 371 38.03 -25.92 -17.17
CA ALA A 371 37.74 -24.51 -16.93
C ALA A 371 38.60 -23.62 -17.82
N SER A 372 37.97 -22.69 -18.56
CA SER A 372 38.67 -21.88 -19.55
C SER A 372 38.03 -20.52 -19.77
N LEU A 373 38.80 -19.58 -20.32
CA LEU A 373 38.43 -18.18 -20.56
C LEU A 373 38.77 -17.77 -21.99
N ASN A 374 37.83 -17.11 -22.68
CA ASN A 374 38.06 -16.51 -24.00
C ASN A 374 37.29 -15.18 -24.15
N PHE A 375 38.00 -14.06 -24.07
CA PHE A 375 37.37 -12.73 -24.01
C PHE A 375 37.41 -12.03 -25.37
N VAL A 376 36.24 -11.61 -25.84
CA VAL A 376 36.05 -10.99 -27.16
C VAL A 376 35.78 -9.51 -27.00
N GLY A 377 36.46 -8.69 -27.80
CA GLY A 377 36.26 -7.24 -27.86
C GLY A 377 35.23 -6.87 -28.92
N PHE A 378 34.52 -5.78 -28.68
CA PHE A 378 33.61 -5.14 -29.63
C PHE A 378 33.92 -3.65 -29.67
N ASP A 379 33.95 -3.11 -30.89
CA ASP A 379 34.04 -1.68 -31.22
C ASP A 379 32.63 -1.17 -31.46
N ASP A 380 31.96 -0.72 -30.39
CA ASP A 380 30.54 -0.36 -30.45
C ASP A 380 30.33 1.03 -31.06
N ASP A 381 31.30 1.94 -30.93
CA ASP A 381 31.24 3.30 -31.48
C ASP A 381 31.82 3.45 -32.90
N GLY A 382 32.53 2.42 -33.39
CA GLY A 382 33.08 2.33 -34.74
C GLY A 382 34.33 3.18 -34.94
N ASP A 383 35.03 3.57 -33.87
CA ASP A 383 36.25 4.38 -33.94
C ASP A 383 37.53 3.55 -34.25
N GLY A 384 37.40 2.22 -34.27
CA GLY A 384 38.47 1.26 -34.51
C GLY A 384 39.17 0.75 -33.23
N VAL A 385 38.67 1.08 -32.05
CA VAL A 385 39.16 0.62 -30.74
C VAL A 385 38.08 -0.19 -30.05
N GLU A 386 38.34 -1.47 -29.80
CA GLU A 386 37.43 -2.29 -29.00
C GLU A 386 37.42 -1.83 -27.53
N GLU A 387 36.25 -1.45 -27.04
CA GLU A 387 36.01 -0.91 -25.69
C GLU A 387 35.11 -1.80 -24.84
N ARG A 388 34.15 -2.52 -25.47
CA ARG A 388 33.31 -3.49 -24.78
C ARG A 388 33.91 -4.89 -24.87
N VAL A 389 33.80 -5.64 -23.78
CA VAL A 389 34.25 -7.03 -23.71
C VAL A 389 33.07 -7.94 -23.38
N VAL A 390 32.99 -9.08 -24.07
CA VAL A 390 32.14 -10.21 -23.70
C VAL A 390 33.01 -11.33 -23.15
N TYR A 391 32.74 -11.71 -21.91
CA TYR A 391 33.46 -12.76 -21.19
C TYR A 391 32.86 -14.13 -21.53
N ARG A 392 33.52 -14.92 -22.39
CA ARG A 392 33.16 -16.33 -22.59
C ARG A 392 33.91 -17.19 -21.60
N ILE A 393 33.17 -17.99 -20.83
CA ILE A 393 33.70 -18.76 -19.70
C ILE A 393 33.13 -20.16 -19.77
N CYS A 394 34.01 -21.16 -19.82
CA CYS A 394 33.65 -22.57 -19.71
C CYS A 394 33.97 -23.06 -18.31
N THR A 395 33.09 -23.86 -17.74
CA THR A 395 33.33 -24.62 -16.52
C THR A 395 32.59 -25.93 -16.60
N ASP A 396 33.32 -27.02 -16.41
CA ASP A 396 32.77 -28.36 -16.25
C ASP A 396 33.79 -29.21 -15.48
N TYR A 397 33.39 -29.73 -14.32
CA TYR A 397 34.25 -30.50 -13.44
C TYR A 397 34.02 -32.01 -13.53
N GLN A 398 33.12 -32.50 -14.40
CA GLN A 398 32.61 -33.89 -14.38
C GLN A 398 33.69 -34.97 -14.47
N SER A 399 34.88 -34.63 -14.98
CA SER A 399 36.04 -35.54 -15.05
C SER A 399 36.72 -35.80 -13.70
N ALA A 400 36.41 -35.03 -12.65
CA ALA A 400 36.92 -35.28 -11.31
C ALA A 400 36.27 -36.53 -10.69
N PRO A 401 36.93 -37.22 -9.73
CA PRO A 401 36.38 -38.37 -9.04
C PRO A 401 34.93 -38.19 -8.56
N GLY A 402 34.11 -39.25 -8.64
CA GLY A 402 32.71 -39.17 -8.22
C GLY A 402 31.86 -38.23 -9.09
N GLY A 403 32.25 -38.02 -10.35
CA GLY A 403 31.48 -37.22 -11.31
C GLY A 403 31.64 -35.71 -11.14
N GLY A 404 32.68 -35.24 -10.42
CA GLY A 404 32.94 -33.81 -10.27
C GLY A 404 33.38 -33.35 -8.88
N GLN A 405 33.40 -34.23 -7.87
CA GLN A 405 33.79 -33.91 -6.48
C GLN A 405 33.06 -32.71 -5.85
N GLY A 406 31.87 -32.35 -6.34
CA GLY A 406 31.06 -31.28 -5.79
C GLY A 406 31.57 -29.86 -6.03
N TYR A 407 32.47 -29.62 -7.00
CA TYR A 407 32.88 -28.24 -7.28
C TYR A 407 31.74 -27.40 -7.84
N ILE A 408 31.58 -26.21 -7.26
CA ILE A 408 30.64 -25.16 -7.64
C ILE A 408 31.48 -23.98 -8.12
N LYS A 409 31.12 -23.37 -9.26
CA LYS A 409 31.71 -22.08 -9.63
C LYS A 409 30.99 -20.96 -8.88
N MET A 410 31.74 -20.17 -8.13
CA MET A 410 31.21 -19.01 -7.43
C MET A 410 31.50 -17.74 -8.23
N ILE A 411 30.50 -16.87 -8.34
CA ILE A 411 30.57 -15.60 -9.06
C ILE A 411 30.22 -14.50 -8.06
N TYR A 412 31.17 -13.65 -7.68
CA TYR A 412 30.97 -12.59 -6.69
C TYR A 412 30.94 -11.22 -7.39
N PHE A 413 29.90 -10.44 -7.15
CA PHE A 413 29.70 -9.13 -7.75
C PHE A 413 30.11 -8.04 -6.76
N ASP A 414 31.08 -7.22 -7.14
CA ASP A 414 31.53 -6.05 -6.38
C ASP A 414 31.14 -4.80 -7.16
N LEU A 415 29.98 -4.28 -6.80
CA LEU A 415 29.33 -3.17 -7.48
C LEU A 415 30.11 -1.87 -7.27
N ALA A 416 30.62 -1.65 -6.05
CA ALA A 416 31.34 -0.43 -5.70
C ALA A 416 32.68 -0.29 -6.47
N ASN A 417 33.33 -1.43 -6.78
CA ASN A 417 34.63 -1.44 -7.45
C ASN A 417 34.58 -1.85 -8.94
N ASN A 418 33.39 -2.07 -9.51
CA ASN A 418 33.21 -2.49 -10.90
C ASN A 418 33.92 -3.81 -11.23
N LYS A 419 33.75 -4.82 -10.38
CA LYS A 419 34.42 -6.12 -10.53
C LYS A 419 33.45 -7.28 -10.37
N VAL A 420 33.73 -8.36 -11.10
CA VAL A 420 33.16 -9.69 -10.85
C VAL A 420 34.31 -10.67 -10.61
N TYR A 421 34.30 -11.34 -9.47
CA TYR A 421 35.30 -12.33 -9.10
C TYR A 421 34.76 -13.74 -9.34
N LEU A 422 35.59 -14.64 -9.85
CA LEU A 422 35.24 -16.04 -10.07
C LEU A 422 36.30 -16.94 -9.47
N ASN A 423 35.89 -17.93 -8.70
CA ASN A 423 36.67 -19.11 -8.33
C ASN A 423 35.74 -20.31 -8.17
N SER A 424 36.29 -21.50 -7.90
CA SER A 424 35.46 -22.67 -7.58
C SER A 424 35.66 -23.11 -6.13
N TYR A 425 34.65 -23.78 -5.59
CA TYR A 425 34.68 -24.34 -4.25
C TYR A 425 33.99 -25.70 -4.22
N SER A 426 34.61 -26.68 -3.55
CA SER A 426 34.00 -27.97 -3.25
C SER A 426 33.64 -28.06 -1.76
N PRO A 427 32.35 -28.21 -1.39
CA PRO A 427 31.95 -28.45 0.00
C PRO A 427 32.32 -29.85 0.49
N ILE A 428 32.65 -30.77 -0.43
CA ILE A 428 33.03 -32.16 -0.13
C ILE A 428 34.49 -32.23 0.27
N LEU A 429 35.34 -31.49 -0.43
CA LEU A 429 36.78 -31.46 -0.19
C LEU A 429 37.20 -30.33 0.74
N ASP A 430 36.32 -29.34 0.97
CA ASP A 430 36.64 -28.05 1.59
C ASP A 430 37.84 -27.39 0.88
N ASP A 431 37.71 -27.27 -0.43
CA ASP A 431 38.81 -26.91 -1.32
C ASP A 431 38.38 -25.81 -2.30
N PHE A 432 39.25 -24.81 -2.46
CA PHE A 432 39.07 -23.73 -3.43
C PHE A 432 39.94 -23.99 -4.66
N ASN A 433 39.34 -23.78 -5.83
CA ASN A 433 39.95 -23.98 -7.15
C ASN A 433 40.25 -25.46 -7.44
N TYR A 434 39.46 -26.06 -8.33
CA TYR A 434 39.80 -27.35 -8.91
C TYR A 434 41.12 -27.28 -9.70
N TYR A 435 41.33 -26.16 -10.40
CA TYR A 435 42.59 -25.81 -11.03
C TYR A 435 43.37 -24.78 -10.20
N ASP A 436 44.45 -25.23 -9.55
CA ASP A 436 45.40 -24.40 -8.78
C ASP A 436 46.23 -23.41 -9.62
N THR A 437 45.87 -23.17 -10.88
CA THR A 437 46.56 -22.20 -11.74
C THR A 437 46.42 -20.82 -11.12
N PRO A 438 47.54 -20.09 -10.87
CA PRO A 438 47.48 -18.77 -10.28
C PRO A 438 46.65 -17.79 -11.12
N LYS A 439 46.04 -16.82 -10.43
CA LYS A 439 45.36 -15.66 -11.04
C LYS A 439 46.22 -15.03 -12.15
N LEU A 440 45.60 -14.68 -13.27
CA LEU A 440 46.27 -13.99 -14.37
C LEU A 440 46.60 -12.54 -14.00
N ASP A 441 47.66 -12.00 -14.59
CA ASP A 441 48.04 -10.59 -14.39
C ASP A 441 46.99 -9.60 -14.94
N ARG A 442 46.18 -10.01 -15.92
CA ARG A 442 45.16 -9.17 -16.56
C ARG A 442 44.01 -9.99 -17.16
N TYR A 443 42.81 -9.40 -17.17
CA TYR A 443 41.56 -9.96 -17.68
C TYR A 443 40.89 -9.00 -18.68
N GLY A 444 41.59 -8.73 -19.79
CA GLY A 444 41.14 -7.81 -20.84
C GLY A 444 40.78 -8.50 -22.15
N ILE A 445 40.40 -7.71 -23.14
CA ILE A 445 40.11 -8.18 -24.51
C ILE A 445 41.27 -9.04 -25.06
N GLY A 446 40.93 -10.18 -25.68
CA GLY A 446 41.88 -11.13 -26.22
C GLY A 446 42.52 -12.07 -25.20
N THR A 447 42.05 -12.08 -23.95
CA THR A 447 42.47 -13.08 -22.95
C THR A 447 42.00 -14.46 -23.39
N VAL A 448 42.93 -15.42 -23.46
CA VAL A 448 42.67 -16.83 -23.77
C VAL A 448 43.47 -17.67 -22.77
N ALA A 449 42.79 -18.47 -21.95
CA ALA A 449 43.42 -19.30 -20.92
C ALA A 449 42.62 -20.57 -20.67
N SER A 450 43.31 -21.68 -20.37
CA SER A 450 42.74 -22.97 -20.01
C SER A 450 43.26 -23.41 -18.65
N ASP A 451 42.61 -24.41 -18.06
CA ASP A 451 42.93 -24.94 -16.73
C ASP A 451 42.99 -23.82 -15.68
N VAL A 452 42.03 -22.89 -15.71
CA VAL A 452 41.99 -21.73 -14.82
C VAL A 452 40.60 -21.55 -14.24
N ASP A 453 40.53 -21.54 -12.90
CA ASP A 453 39.29 -21.26 -12.19
C ASP A 453 39.11 -19.79 -11.82
N ILE A 454 40.23 -19.10 -11.64
CA ILE A 454 40.28 -17.76 -11.08
C ILE A 454 40.09 -16.71 -12.17
N ALA A 455 39.11 -15.82 -12.00
CA ALA A 455 38.95 -14.63 -12.82
C ALA A 455 38.60 -13.38 -11.99
N GLU A 456 39.15 -12.22 -12.37
CA GLU A 456 38.72 -10.91 -11.89
C GLU A 456 38.33 -10.06 -13.10
N LEU A 457 37.04 -9.95 -13.36
CA LEU A 457 36.47 -9.33 -14.55
C LEU A 457 36.10 -7.87 -14.27
N PRO A 458 36.66 -6.89 -15.00
CA PRO A 458 36.21 -5.51 -14.91
C PRO A 458 34.80 -5.33 -15.52
N VAL A 459 33.79 -5.07 -14.69
CA VAL A 459 32.40 -4.89 -15.15
C VAL A 459 31.84 -3.59 -14.59
N THR A 460 31.43 -2.68 -15.47
CA THR A 460 30.88 -1.38 -15.05
C THR A 460 29.45 -1.53 -14.54
N PHE A 461 29.20 -1.21 -13.28
CA PHE A 461 27.87 -1.20 -12.67
C PHE A 461 27.33 0.23 -12.50
N ASP A 462 26.00 0.37 -12.46
CA ASP A 462 25.39 1.70 -12.30
C ASP A 462 25.31 2.08 -10.83
N ARG A 463 26.43 2.57 -10.29
CA ARG A 463 26.55 3.10 -8.91
C ARG A 463 26.73 4.60 -8.85
N GLN A 464 26.49 5.29 -9.97
CA GLN A 464 26.70 6.74 -10.07
C GLN A 464 25.40 7.49 -10.38
N THR A 465 24.39 6.82 -10.94
CA THR A 465 23.10 7.44 -11.24
C THR A 465 22.29 7.56 -9.94
N PRO A 466 21.95 8.78 -9.51
CA PRO A 466 21.08 8.97 -8.35
C PRO A 466 19.68 8.43 -8.64
N LYS A 467 19.04 7.88 -7.62
CA LYS A 467 17.66 7.38 -7.70
C LYS A 467 16.84 8.07 -6.62
N THR A 468 15.65 8.53 -6.98
CA THR A 468 14.76 9.30 -6.11
C THR A 468 13.44 8.58 -5.92
N LEU A 469 12.98 8.48 -4.66
CA LEU A 469 11.60 8.15 -4.30
C LEU A 469 11.01 9.36 -3.58
N GLU A 470 9.93 9.91 -4.12
CA GLU A 470 9.18 10.99 -3.50
C GLU A 470 7.86 10.44 -2.97
N VAL A 471 7.67 10.42 -1.65
CA VAL A 471 6.37 10.12 -1.02
C VAL A 471 5.77 11.43 -0.54
N THR A 472 4.65 11.84 -1.14
CA THR A 472 3.98 13.12 -0.83
C THR A 472 2.69 12.96 -0.03
N GLY A 473 2.17 11.73 0.07
CA GLY A 473 0.97 11.43 0.84
C GLY A 473 0.99 9.99 1.35
N PHE A 474 0.57 9.82 2.59
CA PHE A 474 0.34 8.51 3.21
C PHE A 474 -0.91 8.62 4.09
N GLN A 475 -1.91 7.80 3.82
CA GLN A 475 -3.11 7.70 4.63
C GLN A 475 -3.38 6.24 4.98
N ALA A 476 -3.63 5.98 6.26
CA ALA A 476 -4.09 4.70 6.76
C ALA A 476 -5.48 4.85 7.39
N SER A 477 -6.39 3.91 7.13
CA SER A 477 -7.74 3.94 7.68
C SER A 477 -8.24 2.54 7.98
N ILE A 478 -8.70 2.31 9.22
CA ILE A 478 -9.39 1.06 9.58
C ILE A 478 -10.75 1.05 8.89
N LEU A 479 -11.04 -0.02 8.19
CA LEU A 479 -12.32 -0.28 7.55
C LEU A 479 -13.20 -1.07 8.51
N THR A 480 -14.29 -0.46 9.00
CA THR A 480 -15.19 -1.09 9.96
C THR A 480 -16.43 -1.67 9.29
N ASP A 481 -17.10 -2.61 9.95
CA ASP A 481 -18.39 -3.15 9.50
C ASP A 481 -19.59 -2.28 9.91
N THR A 482 -19.37 -1.10 10.50
CA THR A 482 -20.44 -0.22 10.95
C THR A 482 -21.11 0.43 9.74
N ARG A 483 -22.28 -0.09 9.36
CA ARG A 483 -23.04 0.42 8.21
C ARG A 483 -23.77 1.71 8.53
N ILE A 484 -23.50 2.72 7.71
CA ILE A 484 -24.16 4.03 7.73
C ILE A 484 -25.39 4.03 6.80
N ALA A 485 -25.25 3.51 5.58
CA ALA A 485 -26.31 3.52 4.58
C ALA A 485 -26.16 2.37 3.56
N GLN A 486 -27.21 2.12 2.77
CA GLN A 486 -27.24 1.07 1.74
C GLN A 486 -28.14 1.47 0.57
N ALA A 487 -27.77 1.07 -0.65
CA ALA A 487 -28.61 1.14 -1.85
C ALA A 487 -28.39 -0.09 -2.76
N GLU A 488 -29.25 -0.25 -3.76
CA GLU A 488 -28.99 -1.15 -4.89
C GLU A 488 -27.82 -0.63 -5.75
N ALA A 489 -27.15 -1.50 -6.49
CA ALA A 489 -25.92 -1.16 -7.22
C ALA A 489 -26.04 -0.01 -8.24
N GLN A 490 -27.25 0.28 -8.73
CA GLN A 490 -27.55 1.41 -9.62
C GLN A 490 -28.43 2.45 -8.92
N GLY A 491 -28.06 2.82 -7.68
CA GLY A 491 -28.80 3.77 -6.84
C GLY A 491 -27.90 4.83 -6.19
N THR A 492 -28.50 5.96 -5.85
CA THR A 492 -27.86 6.99 -5.01
C THR A 492 -27.96 6.56 -3.56
N VAL A 493 -26.87 6.63 -2.81
CA VAL A 493 -26.91 6.46 -1.35
C VAL A 493 -27.16 7.81 -0.70
N GLU A 494 -28.26 7.92 0.06
CA GLU A 494 -28.57 9.09 0.87
C GLU A 494 -27.96 8.94 2.27
N LEU A 495 -27.20 9.94 2.73
CA LEU A 495 -26.66 9.97 4.07
C LEU A 495 -27.56 10.81 5.00
N PRO A 496 -27.82 10.36 6.25
CA PRO A 496 -28.66 11.10 7.18
C PRO A 496 -28.05 12.48 7.52
N LEU A 497 -28.84 13.55 7.32
CA LEU A 497 -28.47 14.93 7.66
C LEU A 497 -28.39 15.14 9.18
N GLY A 498 -27.38 15.89 9.62
CA GLY A 498 -27.31 16.46 10.97
C GLY A 498 -26.59 15.61 12.02
N GLN A 499 -25.93 14.52 11.62
CA GLN A 499 -24.92 13.83 12.42
C GLN A 499 -23.55 14.01 11.76
N THR A 500 -22.50 14.21 12.57
CA THR A 500 -21.12 14.06 12.10
C THR A 500 -20.89 12.58 11.83
N VAL A 501 -20.89 12.17 10.55
CA VAL A 501 -20.68 10.77 10.16
C VAL A 501 -19.20 10.40 10.23
N GLY A 502 -18.30 11.39 10.08
CA GLY A 502 -16.85 11.18 10.10
C GLY A 502 -16.36 10.57 8.79
N ASP A 503 -15.31 9.76 8.84
CA ASP A 503 -14.77 9.10 7.67
C ASP A 503 -15.64 7.90 7.26
N VAL A 504 -15.92 7.79 5.96
CA VAL A 504 -16.70 6.69 5.38
C VAL A 504 -16.05 6.16 4.12
N TYR A 505 -16.37 4.92 3.78
CA TYR A 505 -16.04 4.29 2.52
C TYR A 505 -17.24 3.49 2.02
N ALA A 506 -17.32 3.27 0.72
CA ALA A 506 -18.34 2.44 0.10
C ALA A 506 -17.75 1.08 -0.29
N VAL A 507 -18.55 0.03 -0.11
CA VAL A 507 -18.28 -1.31 -0.64
C VAL A 507 -19.38 -1.70 -1.62
N ALA A 508 -18.97 -2.24 -2.76
CA ALA A 508 -19.88 -2.92 -3.67
C ALA A 508 -19.87 -4.40 -3.35
N LYS A 509 -21.05 -5.02 -3.26
CA LYS A 509 -21.23 -6.45 -2.98
C LYS A 509 -21.98 -7.15 -4.10
N ASP A 510 -21.57 -8.37 -4.43
CA ASP A 510 -22.26 -9.22 -5.40
C ASP A 510 -23.53 -9.88 -4.81
N GLN A 511 -24.19 -10.76 -5.58
CA GLN A 511 -25.39 -11.47 -5.13
C GLN A 511 -25.16 -12.44 -3.97
N SER A 512 -23.92 -12.90 -3.76
CA SER A 512 -23.54 -13.76 -2.64
C SER A 512 -23.27 -12.98 -1.35
N GLY A 513 -23.10 -11.65 -1.47
CA GLY A 513 -22.71 -10.75 -0.39
C GLY A 513 -21.19 -10.54 -0.28
N ALA A 514 -20.40 -11.07 -1.21
CA ALA A 514 -18.96 -10.87 -1.27
C ALA A 514 -18.63 -9.45 -1.75
N ILE A 515 -17.64 -8.81 -1.12
CA ILE A 515 -17.16 -7.48 -1.54
C ILE A 515 -16.39 -7.63 -2.86
N VAL A 516 -16.77 -6.86 -3.86
CA VAL A 516 -16.15 -6.85 -5.20
C VAL A 516 -15.43 -5.54 -5.53
N ALA A 517 -15.66 -4.46 -4.77
CA ALA A 517 -14.93 -3.21 -4.90
C ALA A 517 -15.01 -2.36 -3.62
N TYR A 518 -13.99 -1.53 -3.41
CA TYR A 518 -13.89 -0.52 -2.34
C TYR A 518 -13.75 0.88 -2.96
N SER A 519 -14.46 1.87 -2.43
CA SER A 519 -14.18 3.28 -2.74
C SER A 519 -13.03 3.82 -1.88
N GLY A 520 -12.50 4.98 -2.27
CA GLY A 520 -11.68 5.82 -1.38
C GLY A 520 -12.41 6.21 -0.10
N VAL A 521 -11.64 6.51 0.95
CA VAL A 521 -12.17 7.07 2.20
C VAL A 521 -12.48 8.54 2.00
N ARG A 522 -13.63 9.00 2.48
CA ARG A 522 -14.04 10.40 2.44
C ARG A 522 -14.58 10.82 3.81
N THR A 523 -14.17 11.99 4.26
CA THR A 523 -14.77 12.63 5.43
C THR A 523 -16.10 13.26 5.03
N VAL A 524 -17.18 12.86 5.69
CA VAL A 524 -18.50 13.47 5.55
C VAL A 524 -18.75 14.35 6.77
N GLU A 525 -18.55 15.65 6.56
CA GLU A 525 -18.92 16.67 7.53
C GLU A 525 -20.41 17.00 7.38
N GLY A 526 -21.18 16.77 8.45
CA GLY A 526 -22.59 17.14 8.46
C GLY A 526 -22.74 18.66 8.54
N SER A 527 -22.85 19.35 7.40
CA SER A 527 -23.32 20.74 7.38
C SER A 527 -24.83 20.77 7.19
N VAL A 528 -25.53 21.49 8.09
CA VAL A 528 -26.93 21.86 7.88
C VAL A 528 -26.96 22.91 6.76
N PRO A 529 -27.83 22.79 5.74
CA PRO A 529 -27.96 23.84 4.73
C PRO A 529 -28.20 25.19 5.40
N GLN A 530 -27.36 26.19 5.11
CA GLN A 530 -27.47 27.53 5.71
C GLN A 530 -28.45 28.44 4.95
N GLU A 531 -29.26 27.91 4.03
CA GLU A 531 -30.12 28.75 3.19
C GLU A 531 -31.60 28.65 3.57
N HIS A 532 -32.23 29.81 3.70
CA HIS A 532 -33.66 29.98 3.91
C HIS A 532 -34.26 30.88 2.79
N PRO A 533 -35.57 30.82 2.52
CA PRO A 533 -36.21 31.64 1.48
C PRO A 533 -36.52 33.08 1.93
N PHE A 534 -36.17 33.46 3.16
CA PHE A 534 -36.61 34.72 3.76
C PHE A 534 -35.83 35.93 3.26
N VAL A 535 -36.55 36.87 2.63
CA VAL A 535 -35.98 38.10 2.07
C VAL A 535 -35.72 39.18 3.12
N ASP A 536 -36.20 38.97 4.35
CA ASP A 536 -36.06 39.88 5.50
C ASP A 536 -35.05 39.37 6.54
N VAL A 537 -34.18 38.43 6.15
CA VAL A 537 -33.06 37.91 6.93
C VAL A 537 -31.85 37.87 6.00
N ASN A 538 -30.83 38.70 6.27
CA ASN A 538 -29.63 38.82 5.45
C ASN A 538 -28.51 37.95 6.03
N ASP A 539 -27.60 37.46 5.19
CA ASP A 539 -26.40 36.68 5.56
C ASP A 539 -25.51 37.36 6.63
N THR A 540 -25.59 38.69 6.73
CA THR A 540 -24.86 39.50 7.71
C THR A 540 -25.63 39.79 9.00
N ASP A 541 -26.89 39.36 9.11
CA ASP A 541 -27.64 39.48 10.36
C ASP A 541 -27.09 38.48 11.39
N TRP A 542 -26.90 38.93 12.63
CA TRP A 542 -26.34 38.08 13.71
C TRP A 542 -27.15 36.80 13.98
N PHE A 543 -28.42 36.79 13.58
CA PHE A 543 -29.35 35.67 13.74
C PHE A 543 -29.54 34.85 12.45
N TYR A 544 -28.78 35.12 11.38
CA TYR A 544 -28.92 34.42 10.09
C TYR A 544 -28.83 32.91 10.28
N GLU A 545 -27.74 32.44 10.91
CA GLU A 545 -27.49 31.02 11.15
C GLU A 545 -28.58 30.39 12.02
N ASP A 546 -29.06 31.11 13.04
CA ASP A 546 -30.13 30.65 13.92
C ASP A 546 -31.47 30.46 13.18
N VAL A 547 -31.78 31.40 12.28
CA VAL A 547 -33.00 31.33 11.46
C VAL A 547 -32.89 30.21 10.44
N ALA A 548 -31.74 30.09 9.74
CA ALA A 548 -31.49 29.01 8.81
C ALA A 548 -31.62 27.64 9.51
N TYR A 549 -30.93 27.47 10.64
CA TYR A 549 -30.97 26.24 11.44
C TYR A 549 -32.41 25.86 11.82
N THR A 550 -33.14 26.79 12.44
CA THR A 550 -34.49 26.50 12.94
C THR A 550 -35.51 26.33 11.81
N PHE A 551 -35.31 26.98 10.66
CA PHE A 551 -36.16 26.81 9.48
C PHE A 551 -35.94 25.46 8.79
N CYS A 552 -34.68 25.12 8.48
CA CYS A 552 -34.34 23.89 7.77
C CYS A 552 -34.71 22.63 8.56
N ARG A 553 -34.71 22.70 9.89
CA ARG A 553 -35.19 21.63 10.78
C ARG A 553 -36.70 21.68 11.08
N GLY A 554 -37.43 22.63 10.48
CA GLY A 554 -38.88 22.79 10.66
C GLY A 554 -39.32 23.27 12.04
N ILE A 555 -38.38 23.69 12.90
CA ILE A 555 -38.61 24.16 14.27
C ILE A 555 -39.40 25.47 14.24
N LEU A 556 -38.88 26.47 13.53
CA LEU A 556 -39.56 27.73 13.26
C LEU A 556 -39.95 27.79 11.78
N LYS A 557 -41.13 28.35 11.52
CA LYS A 557 -41.62 28.61 10.16
C LYS A 557 -41.61 30.11 9.91
N GLY A 558 -41.51 30.50 8.64
CA GLY A 558 -41.80 31.87 8.21
C GLY A 558 -43.21 32.29 8.61
N MET A 559 -43.41 33.60 8.70
CA MET A 559 -44.75 34.18 8.83
C MET A 559 -45.53 34.02 7.52
N ASP A 560 -44.81 33.99 6.40
CA ASP A 560 -45.26 33.57 5.07
C ASP A 560 -44.12 32.84 4.34
N GLU A 561 -44.28 32.60 3.03
CA GLU A 561 -43.33 31.85 2.20
C GLU A 561 -41.95 32.52 2.08
N THR A 562 -41.88 33.85 2.19
CA THR A 562 -40.64 34.61 1.95
C THR A 562 -40.30 35.59 3.08
N HIS A 563 -41.03 35.63 4.18
CA HIS A 563 -40.70 36.49 5.34
C HIS A 563 -40.67 35.71 6.65
N PHE A 564 -39.56 35.85 7.39
CA PHE A 564 -39.43 35.34 8.74
C PHE A 564 -39.98 36.31 9.79
N GLN A 565 -39.90 37.61 9.53
CA GLN A 565 -40.18 38.73 10.44
C GLN A 565 -39.36 38.67 11.73
N PRO A 566 -38.01 38.77 11.66
CA PRO A 566 -37.13 38.56 12.82
C PRO A 566 -37.42 39.50 14.00
N GLN A 567 -37.83 40.74 13.71
CA GLN A 567 -38.09 41.79 14.70
C GLN A 567 -39.53 41.77 15.27
N THR A 568 -40.37 40.82 14.89
CA THR A 568 -41.73 40.70 15.41
C THR A 568 -41.73 40.05 16.79
N ALA A 569 -42.56 40.59 17.70
CA ALA A 569 -42.73 40.04 19.04
C ALA A 569 -43.31 38.62 19.01
N VAL A 570 -42.72 37.72 19.79
CA VAL A 570 -43.20 36.35 19.97
C VAL A 570 -44.35 36.33 20.98
N THR A 571 -45.43 35.62 20.68
CA THR A 571 -46.54 35.44 21.63
C THR A 571 -46.41 34.15 22.43
N ARG A 572 -47.07 34.09 23.59
CA ARG A 572 -47.13 32.88 24.43
C ARG A 572 -47.68 31.66 23.67
N GLY A 573 -48.66 31.86 22.80
CA GLY A 573 -49.21 30.81 21.94
C GLY A 573 -48.21 30.30 20.89
N MET A 574 -47.36 31.18 20.34
CA MET A 574 -46.29 30.78 19.42
C MET A 574 -45.27 29.87 20.10
N VAL A 575 -44.80 30.22 21.29
CA VAL A 575 -43.82 29.40 22.05
C VAL A 575 -44.39 28.00 22.30
N ALA A 576 -45.63 27.90 22.79
CA ALA A 576 -46.28 26.60 23.01
C ALA A 576 -46.36 25.79 21.70
N THR A 577 -46.71 26.42 20.58
CA THR A 577 -46.80 25.78 19.26
C THR A 577 -45.46 25.23 18.79
N VAL A 578 -44.37 25.95 19.05
CA VAL A 578 -43.02 25.51 18.65
C VAL A 578 -42.58 24.30 19.46
N LEU A 579 -42.76 24.34 20.79
CA LEU A 579 -42.43 23.19 21.65
C LEU A 579 -43.29 21.97 21.34
N HIS A 580 -44.58 22.16 21.05
CA HIS A 580 -45.47 21.08 20.65
C HIS A 580 -45.01 20.41 19.33
N ARG A 581 -44.48 21.20 18.40
CA ARG A 581 -43.91 20.68 17.15
C ARG A 581 -42.62 19.90 17.35
N LEU A 582 -41.76 20.37 18.25
CA LEU A 582 -40.51 19.66 18.59
C LEU A 582 -40.77 18.27 19.17
N GLU A 583 -41.93 18.06 19.78
CA GLU A 583 -42.37 16.77 20.31
C GLU A 583 -43.23 15.96 19.34
N GLU A 584 -43.26 16.33 18.05
CA GLU A 584 -44.05 15.69 17.00
C GLU A 584 -45.58 15.82 17.17
N CYS A 585 -46.03 16.98 17.69
CA CYS A 585 -47.44 17.34 17.85
C CYS A 585 -48.30 16.31 18.62
N PRO A 586 -47.90 15.87 19.83
CA PRO A 586 -48.58 14.83 20.60
C PRO A 586 -50.01 15.25 20.98
N GLU A 587 -50.91 14.27 21.10
CA GLU A 587 -52.27 14.52 21.56
C GLU A 587 -52.32 14.97 23.03
N ALA A 588 -53.31 15.81 23.35
CA ALA A 588 -53.53 16.33 24.69
C ALA A 588 -55.03 16.59 24.95
N PRO A 589 -55.47 16.57 26.23
CA PRO A 589 -56.82 17.02 26.60
C PRO A 589 -57.01 18.51 26.30
N GLU A 590 -58.23 19.03 26.39
CA GLU A 590 -58.49 20.47 26.24
C GLU A 590 -57.80 21.31 27.33
N ALA A 591 -57.41 22.54 26.99
CA ALA A 591 -56.78 23.45 27.95
C ALA A 591 -57.82 24.02 28.93
N ASP A 592 -57.47 24.19 30.20
CA ASP A 592 -58.39 24.72 31.23
C ASP A 592 -58.56 26.26 31.18
N PHE A 593 -58.00 26.93 30.17
CA PHE A 593 -57.97 28.38 30.08
C PHE A 593 -59.16 28.93 29.30
N VAL A 594 -59.88 29.89 29.90
CA VAL A 594 -61.13 30.43 29.33
C VAL A 594 -60.96 31.19 28.02
N ASP A 595 -59.74 31.62 27.69
CA ASP A 595 -59.38 32.39 26.50
C ASP A 595 -58.60 31.58 25.45
N VAL A 596 -58.51 30.25 25.62
CA VAL A 596 -57.88 29.34 24.65
C VAL A 596 -58.96 28.67 23.81
N ASN A 597 -59.02 29.03 22.53
CA ASN A 597 -59.91 28.39 21.57
C ASN A 597 -59.20 27.15 20.95
N PRO A 598 -59.74 25.93 21.11
CA PRO A 598 -59.10 24.71 20.61
C PRO A 598 -58.97 24.67 19.07
N ALA A 599 -59.81 25.41 18.34
CA ALA A 599 -59.76 25.49 16.88
C ALA A 599 -58.68 26.46 16.33
N ARG A 600 -57.98 27.20 17.19
CA ARG A 600 -56.86 28.07 16.78
C ARG A 600 -55.56 27.27 16.69
N TYR A 601 -54.60 27.76 15.91
CA TYR A 601 -53.32 27.07 15.67
C TYR A 601 -52.54 26.71 16.95
N TYR A 602 -52.72 27.47 18.02
CA TYR A 602 -52.08 27.23 19.32
C TYR A 602 -52.92 26.36 20.26
N GLY A 603 -54.16 26.01 19.92
CA GLY A 603 -55.11 25.38 20.83
C GLY A 603 -54.59 24.06 21.40
N ALA A 604 -54.29 23.10 20.53
CA ALA A 604 -53.71 21.81 20.91
C ALA A 604 -52.35 21.97 21.63
N ALA A 605 -51.51 22.87 21.13
CA ALA A 605 -50.18 23.09 21.67
C ALA A 605 -50.19 23.65 23.10
N VAL A 606 -51.08 24.61 23.38
CA VAL A 606 -51.26 25.17 24.73
C VAL A 606 -51.80 24.12 25.68
N ALA A 607 -52.74 23.28 25.21
CA ALA A 607 -53.32 22.22 26.02
C ALA A 607 -52.30 21.14 26.38
N TRP A 608 -51.48 20.73 25.42
CA TRP A 608 -50.34 19.84 25.65
C TRP A 608 -49.31 20.46 26.61
N ALA A 609 -48.91 21.70 26.35
CA ALA A 609 -47.92 22.38 27.18
C ALA A 609 -48.42 22.58 28.62
N GLN A 610 -49.73 22.77 28.82
CA GLN A 610 -50.35 22.80 30.14
C GLN A 610 -50.30 21.41 30.79
N ALA A 611 -50.70 20.35 30.07
CA ALA A 611 -50.72 18.98 30.58
C ALA A 611 -49.32 18.48 31.00
N LYS A 612 -48.26 18.93 30.31
CA LYS A 612 -46.86 18.63 30.66
C LYS A 612 -46.25 19.61 31.67
N GLY A 613 -47.02 20.59 32.16
CA GLY A 613 -46.57 21.56 33.16
C GLY A 613 -45.57 22.61 32.65
N LEU A 614 -45.40 22.72 31.33
CA LEU A 614 -44.48 23.66 30.68
C LEU A 614 -44.98 25.10 30.82
N VAL A 615 -46.29 25.31 30.61
CA VAL A 615 -46.91 26.62 30.71
C VAL A 615 -47.91 26.70 31.88
N LYS A 616 -48.09 27.91 32.39
CA LYS A 616 -49.09 28.24 33.41
C LYS A 616 -49.87 29.48 32.96
N GLY A 617 -51.16 29.53 33.27
CA GLY A 617 -51.99 30.72 33.06
C GLY A 617 -51.90 31.70 34.22
N TYR A 618 -52.71 32.74 34.13
CA TYR A 618 -52.85 33.79 35.12
C TYR A 618 -53.93 33.44 36.15
N GLY A 619 -53.90 34.09 37.31
CA GLY A 619 -54.83 33.83 38.41
C GLY A 619 -56.31 34.15 38.11
N ASP A 620 -56.59 34.74 36.95
CA ASP A 620 -57.93 35.01 36.41
C ASP A 620 -58.48 33.89 35.51
N GLY A 621 -57.75 32.78 35.37
CA GLY A 621 -58.12 31.65 34.51
C GLY A 621 -57.76 31.80 33.04
N THR A 622 -57.00 32.85 32.66
CA THR A 622 -56.58 33.10 31.27
C THR A 622 -55.15 32.61 30.98
N PHE A 623 -54.84 32.26 29.74
CA PHE A 623 -53.49 31.97 29.24
C PHE A 623 -52.87 33.14 28.49
N ARG A 624 -53.71 33.94 27.82
CA ARG A 624 -53.36 35.09 26.97
C ARG A 624 -52.48 34.70 25.79
N PRO A 625 -52.95 33.83 24.88
CA PRO A 625 -52.15 33.24 23.79
C PRO A 625 -51.58 34.27 22.81
N ASN A 626 -52.25 35.42 22.65
CA ASN A 626 -51.80 36.50 21.76
C ASN A 626 -50.94 37.56 22.47
N GLN A 627 -50.73 37.43 23.78
CA GLN A 627 -49.88 38.35 24.52
C GLN A 627 -48.41 38.08 24.18
N ALA A 628 -47.67 39.16 23.88
CA ALA A 628 -46.24 39.10 23.69
C ALA A 628 -45.55 38.60 24.97
N ILE A 629 -44.59 37.68 24.81
CA ILE A 629 -43.90 37.05 25.94
C ILE A 629 -42.69 37.88 26.36
N THR A 630 -42.48 38.04 27.66
CA THR A 630 -41.26 38.65 28.18
C THR A 630 -40.09 37.66 28.17
N ARG A 631 -38.85 38.16 28.13
CA ARG A 631 -37.63 37.33 28.17
C ARG A 631 -37.59 36.37 29.36
N GLN A 632 -37.99 36.84 30.55
CA GLN A 632 -38.05 35.98 31.75
C GLN A 632 -39.13 34.89 31.65
N GLU A 633 -40.27 35.17 30.99
CA GLU A 633 -41.32 34.17 30.78
C GLU A 633 -40.87 33.13 29.76
N LEU A 634 -40.20 33.54 28.69
CA LEU A 634 -39.63 32.62 27.70
C LEU A 634 -38.60 31.69 28.35
N ALA A 635 -37.65 32.25 29.11
CA ALA A 635 -36.66 31.47 29.85
C ALA A 635 -37.33 30.49 30.83
N THR A 636 -38.41 30.90 31.51
CA THR A 636 -39.16 30.03 32.41
C THR A 636 -39.82 28.84 31.71
N ILE A 637 -40.34 29.06 30.49
CA ILE A 637 -40.93 27.97 29.70
C ILE A 637 -39.85 27.02 29.21
N LEU A 638 -38.73 27.54 28.68
CA LEU A 638 -37.61 26.72 28.20
C LEU A 638 -36.96 25.92 29.33
N TYR A 639 -36.81 26.50 30.52
CA TYR A 639 -36.33 25.80 31.72
C TYR A 639 -37.19 24.58 32.07
N ARG A 640 -38.51 24.72 32.00
CA ARG A 640 -39.43 23.60 32.26
C ARG A 640 -39.41 22.57 31.14
N TYR A 641 -39.23 23.02 29.90
CA TYR A 641 -39.12 22.14 28.75
C TYR A 641 -37.86 21.29 28.79
N ALA A 642 -36.71 21.89 29.11
CA ALA A 642 -35.46 21.18 29.35
C ALA A 642 -35.63 20.14 30.48
N ALA A 643 -36.21 20.54 31.61
CA ALA A 643 -36.50 19.60 32.70
C ALA A 643 -37.45 18.46 32.29
N PHE A 644 -38.46 18.74 31.45
CA PHE A 644 -39.38 17.74 30.91
C PHE A 644 -38.67 16.70 30.03
N ARG A 645 -37.66 17.13 29.25
CA ARG A 645 -36.83 16.26 28.41
C ARG A 645 -35.79 15.46 29.19
N GLY A 646 -35.64 15.72 30.49
CA GLY A 646 -34.64 15.06 31.34
C GLY A 646 -33.28 15.76 31.37
N GLU A 647 -33.19 16.97 30.84
CA GLU A 647 -31.94 17.74 30.81
C GLU A 647 -31.50 18.22 32.19
N ASP A 648 -30.19 18.42 32.35
CA ASP A 648 -29.64 19.02 33.56
C ASP A 648 -29.98 20.52 33.63
N VAL A 649 -30.99 20.82 34.46
CA VAL A 649 -31.39 22.18 34.78
C VAL A 649 -30.85 22.67 36.12
N SER A 650 -29.78 22.05 36.65
CA SER A 650 -29.19 22.40 37.95
C SER A 650 -28.18 23.55 37.89
N ALA A 651 -27.61 23.84 36.72
CA ALA A 651 -26.64 24.92 36.54
C ALA A 651 -27.23 26.28 36.95
N ARG A 652 -26.43 27.12 37.63
CA ARG A 652 -26.83 28.44 38.12
C ARG A 652 -25.71 29.45 37.91
N ALA A 653 -26.00 30.53 37.20
CA ALA A 653 -25.09 31.67 37.06
C ALA A 653 -25.32 32.69 38.17
N ASN A 654 -24.24 33.34 38.59
CA ASN A 654 -24.33 34.49 39.47
C ASN A 654 -24.80 35.72 38.67
N LEU A 655 -26.01 36.20 38.96
CA LEU A 655 -26.62 37.32 38.25
C LEU A 655 -26.22 38.71 38.80
N GLU A 656 -25.34 38.79 39.80
CA GLU A 656 -24.90 40.08 40.38
C GLU A 656 -24.23 41.02 39.37
N ALA A 657 -23.71 40.49 38.26
CA ALA A 657 -23.15 41.29 37.16
C ALA A 657 -24.21 42.09 36.38
N PHE A 658 -25.50 41.77 36.54
CA PHE A 658 -26.59 42.44 35.84
C PHE A 658 -27.30 43.45 36.75
N GLU A 659 -27.24 44.72 36.39
CA GLU A 659 -27.80 45.82 37.18
C GLU A 659 -29.32 45.68 37.34
N ASP A 660 -29.99 45.13 36.32
CA ASP A 660 -31.43 44.98 36.24
C ASP A 660 -31.96 43.64 36.78
N ARG A 661 -31.09 42.80 37.40
CA ARG A 661 -31.48 41.52 38.01
C ARG A 661 -32.63 41.65 39.02
N THR A 662 -32.74 42.80 39.70
CA THR A 662 -33.82 43.06 40.66
C THR A 662 -35.21 43.16 40.02
N LEU A 663 -35.28 43.31 38.69
CA LEU A 663 -36.53 43.31 37.94
C LEU A 663 -37.06 41.89 37.65
N ILE A 664 -36.23 40.86 37.79
CA ILE A 664 -36.60 39.45 37.61
C ILE A 664 -37.64 39.07 38.66
N GLN A 665 -38.79 38.58 38.21
CA GLN A 665 -39.85 38.14 39.12
C GLN A 665 -39.43 36.89 39.89
N PRO A 666 -39.88 36.71 41.15
CA PRO A 666 -39.49 35.56 41.97
C PRO A 666 -39.67 34.21 41.29
N TYR A 667 -40.72 34.04 40.48
CA TYR A 667 -40.99 32.78 39.76
C TYR A 667 -39.98 32.46 38.64
N ALA A 668 -39.23 33.46 38.16
CA ALA A 668 -38.33 33.36 37.02
C ALA A 668 -36.84 33.38 37.43
N GLN A 669 -36.53 33.55 38.73
CA GLN A 669 -35.15 33.69 39.21
C GLN A 669 -34.29 32.46 38.86
N ASP A 670 -34.79 31.25 39.16
CA ASP A 670 -34.09 30.00 38.84
C ASP A 670 -33.91 29.82 37.33
N ALA A 671 -34.98 30.06 36.57
CA ALA A 671 -34.95 29.90 35.12
C ALA A 671 -34.00 30.88 34.43
N MET A 672 -33.95 32.14 34.89
CA MET A 672 -33.01 33.14 34.37
C MET A 672 -31.57 32.81 34.77
N SER A 673 -31.33 32.38 36.01
CA SER A 673 -30.00 31.98 36.46
C SER A 673 -29.48 30.75 35.71
N TRP A 674 -30.36 29.76 35.46
CA TRP A 674 -30.04 28.61 34.61
C TRP A 674 -29.79 29.01 33.16
N ALA A 675 -30.66 29.82 32.56
CA ALA A 675 -30.54 30.19 31.16
C ALA A 675 -29.26 30.98 30.87
N VAL A 676 -28.78 31.79 31.81
CA VAL A 676 -27.48 32.47 31.70
C VAL A 676 -26.33 31.47 31.88
N ALA A 677 -26.43 30.52 32.82
CA ALA A 677 -25.41 29.50 33.05
C ALA A 677 -25.22 28.58 31.84
N ALA A 678 -26.33 28.23 31.19
CA ALA A 678 -26.37 27.39 30.01
C ALA A 678 -26.10 28.17 28.70
N GLY A 679 -25.71 29.45 28.76
CA GLY A 679 -25.45 30.26 27.56
C GLY A 679 -26.69 30.55 26.68
N LEU A 680 -27.87 30.10 27.09
CA LEU A 680 -29.12 30.29 26.34
C LEU A 680 -29.54 31.76 26.30
N VAL A 681 -29.46 32.45 27.43
CA VAL A 681 -29.77 33.89 27.53
C VAL A 681 -28.50 34.68 27.81
N GLU A 682 -28.12 35.50 26.85
CA GLU A 682 -27.10 36.54 27.03
C GLU A 682 -27.74 37.87 27.40
N GLY A 683 -26.97 38.73 28.07
CA GLY A 683 -27.38 40.11 28.35
C GLY A 683 -27.67 40.88 27.06
N VAL A 684 -28.66 41.78 27.08
CA VAL A 684 -28.88 42.74 25.98
C VAL A 684 -27.77 43.80 25.94
N THR A 685 -27.04 43.95 27.05
CA THR A 685 -25.73 44.60 27.18
C THR A 685 -24.88 43.77 28.14
N GLU A 686 -23.59 44.11 28.29
CA GLU A 686 -22.70 43.48 29.28
C GLU A 686 -23.25 43.52 30.72
N THR A 687 -24.13 44.47 31.04
CA THR A 687 -24.64 44.71 32.40
C THR A 687 -26.16 44.62 32.53
N SER A 688 -26.90 44.20 31.50
CA SER A 688 -28.38 44.19 31.52
C SER A 688 -29.00 42.95 30.84
N LEU A 689 -29.96 42.29 31.49
CA LEU A 689 -30.69 41.12 30.97
C LEU A 689 -32.01 41.48 30.27
N ALA A 690 -32.57 42.65 30.58
CA ALA A 690 -33.91 43.09 30.22
C ALA A 690 -35.00 42.03 30.49
N PRO A 691 -35.20 41.54 31.73
CA PRO A 691 -36.08 40.40 32.01
C PRO A 691 -37.56 40.66 31.68
N LYS A 692 -37.99 41.93 31.71
CA LYS A 692 -39.34 42.37 31.31
C LYS A 692 -39.44 42.79 29.84
N GLY A 693 -38.32 42.79 29.10
CA GLY A 693 -38.30 43.07 27.67
C GLY A 693 -39.05 42.01 26.89
N ILE A 694 -39.67 42.39 25.78
CA ILE A 694 -40.42 41.47 24.90
C ILE A 694 -39.44 40.67 24.05
N ALA A 695 -39.63 39.35 23.97
CA ALA A 695 -38.82 38.48 23.13
C ALA A 695 -39.23 38.58 21.65
N LEU A 696 -38.22 38.64 20.78
CA LEU A 696 -38.39 38.71 19.31
C LEU A 696 -38.22 37.33 18.65
N ARG A 697 -38.71 37.19 17.41
CA ARG A 697 -38.64 35.91 16.67
C ARG A 697 -37.21 35.47 16.37
N CYS A 698 -36.30 36.39 16.04
CA CYS A 698 -34.87 36.08 15.89
C CYS A 698 -34.24 35.59 17.20
N GLN A 699 -34.61 36.20 18.32
CA GLN A 699 -34.11 35.77 19.63
C GLN A 699 -34.64 34.38 20.01
N LEU A 700 -35.89 34.07 19.68
CA LEU A 700 -36.43 32.72 19.85
C LEU A 700 -35.67 31.71 18.97
N ALA A 701 -35.33 32.05 17.73
CA ALA A 701 -34.52 31.21 16.86
C ALA A 701 -33.16 30.89 17.50
N ALA A 702 -32.45 31.92 17.97
CA ALA A 702 -31.16 31.78 18.64
C ALA A 702 -31.24 30.91 19.90
N LEU A 703 -32.24 31.15 20.75
CA LEU A 703 -32.48 30.36 21.95
C LEU A 703 -32.72 28.88 21.65
N LEU A 704 -33.50 28.57 20.61
CA LEU A 704 -33.80 27.21 20.21
C LEU A 704 -32.61 26.52 19.55
N HIS A 705 -31.85 27.24 18.73
CA HIS A 705 -30.63 26.72 18.10
C HIS A 705 -29.58 26.34 19.16
N ARG A 706 -29.34 27.20 20.14
CA ARG A 706 -28.43 26.90 21.27
C ARG A 706 -28.94 25.73 22.11
N LEU A 707 -30.23 25.72 22.43
CA LEU A 707 -30.85 24.61 23.17
C LEU A 707 -30.69 23.27 22.43
N SER A 708 -30.66 23.24 21.10
CA SER A 708 -30.44 22.02 20.31
C SER A 708 -28.98 21.63 20.08
N LEU A 709 -28.01 22.49 20.39
CA LEU A 709 -26.58 22.16 20.34
C LEU A 709 -26.09 21.59 21.68
N ASP A 710 -26.70 21.98 22.79
CA ASP A 710 -26.40 21.44 24.12
C ASP A 710 -27.22 20.19 24.47
N VAL A 711 -28.38 20.02 23.84
CA VAL A 711 -29.21 18.82 23.97
C VAL A 711 -28.84 17.87 22.84
N GLN A 712 -28.25 16.72 23.18
CA GLN A 712 -28.15 15.58 22.26
C GLN A 712 -29.57 15.16 21.85
N LEU A 713 -30.08 15.70 20.75
CA LEU A 713 -31.33 15.30 20.10
C LEU A 713 -31.17 14.05 19.26
#